data_AF-A0A820QBT1-F1
#
_entry.id   AF-A0A820QBT1-F1
#
_cell.length_a   1.000
_cell.length_b   1.000
_cell.length_c   1.000
_cell.angle_alpha   90.00
_cell.angle_beta   90.00
_cell.angle_gamma   90.00
#
_symmetry.space_group_name_H-M   'P 1'
#
loop_
_entity.id
_entity.type
_entity.pdbx_description
1 polymer ?
#
loop_
_entity_poly.entity_id
_entity_poly.type
_entity_poly.pdbx_seq_one_letter_code
_entity_poly.pdbx_strand_id
1 'polypeptide(L)'
;STNQYIRLKVNDCKFVPEQIEHELVQVRFQLDQLSIDNEEQRREIATLEENLRSFEQLKEQYTEKCEKTNELQNIINQKTIDKTKFDQLESSYEEFQQKCIHLEQIKSKYDLLKENFNRTNLQLQDQQEKYQIEIKQQQQKFDNTNQIQDERYSSSLKQTQQLSDLLETERNENKKLKNINKQLENDLKENNELFFEKTKQADDLDKQLQTINNEYQGLKIKFDQIKDEKTKFINDTSSFMEKIQNFEIEKSELLQTINNLKQDLESDKLNSNQIMKKIKEESYQEKVQMENELQQTIESLKQQLETTKNDIKNHQLESIERKKLILENEQIQTNNLRSELEKSQKENEQLNQTTSELNQKLENQIVQSNATIQDLQEKQQKMKILLSRLKKELQEKTQQPKQSLIDLELADYEKTIKTLKDNLTHKDKEIQDLRDDLTNVNEKNLSLKQEIENLEQLKLQTQERADKIKILLDTTKKELQDAKDLEKQRYQNDDNLRTLFDKLQIELDTNKVTISQLLSEKQQLAERLNNQSDTNQRTINLLEQNLHIAKHELDIAKQDYETLQDDFNNYKIRAQSVLKQQQSTQRERMPSIADKQTELEEIIEKLKINLQEANNKIQLLKSENEILQKEQDRLNEVQTKIVNESRKREQDLRKQHQMELEKMENECLKRMNDSHDMMKNVKLENDTLSTTFKEQITAIKIDHERSISILQNQLQASKQEIEQLKNRMELLRQTNVDNEKESSQVVFNNDINKEDIPWTYSERQQGEGSESASVDFQPADVAVKTLENVLFGNTNTIQSSSSNVEKPRHILFEDVELERQRIEEELNKTKYRLLNTTELLNESELNNVRLSEQVSLLKDEIRRIERNMDRAESISNLEYLKNIILKFFILKSTHERLQIIPVLVTMLKLSPDEQAKLIRVAQQATSIVDVSSNSEPNTQQVTNNANSNSSAWTSYLNMW
;
A
#
# COMPACT_ATOMS: atom_id res chain seq x y z
N SER A 1 -95.84 -65.29 -76.95
CA SER A 1 -97.15 -65.93 -76.70
C SER A 1 -97.86 -65.14 -75.62
N THR A 2 -98.84 -64.29 -75.90
CA THR A 2 -99.69 -64.21 -77.11
C THR A 2 -100.51 -65.49 -77.33
N ASN A 3 -101.83 -65.31 -77.48
CA ASN A 3 -102.96 -66.25 -77.44
C ASN A 3 -103.79 -66.01 -76.16
N GLN A 4 -104.50 -64.89 -76.02
CA GLN A 4 -105.36 -64.21 -76.99
C GLN A 4 -106.36 -65.17 -77.68
N TYR A 5 -107.65 -64.90 -77.48
CA TYR A 5 -108.77 -65.29 -78.35
C TYR A 5 -108.96 -66.78 -78.66
N ILE A 6 -110.07 -67.32 -78.16
CA ILE A 6 -111.28 -67.55 -78.99
C ILE A 6 -112.48 -67.47 -78.02
N ARG A 7 -113.35 -66.46 -78.13
CA ARG A 7 -114.47 -66.34 -79.08
C ARG A 7 -115.47 -67.49 -78.98
N LEU A 8 -116.65 -67.18 -78.44
CA LEU A 8 -117.99 -67.36 -79.02
C LEU A 8 -118.92 -66.72 -77.96
N LYS A 9 -119.63 -65.61 -78.20
CA LYS A 9 -120.08 -64.99 -79.46
C LYS A 9 -120.91 -65.94 -80.33
N VAL A 10 -121.99 -66.48 -79.78
CA VAL A 10 -123.25 -66.61 -80.53
C VAL A 10 -124.40 -66.26 -79.55
N ASN A 11 -125.29 -65.28 -79.75
CA ASN A 11 -126.01 -64.81 -80.96
C ASN A 11 -127.28 -65.68 -81.23
N ASP A 12 -128.39 -65.21 -81.83
CA ASP A 12 -128.78 -63.88 -82.34
C ASP A 12 -127.80 -63.17 -83.32
N CYS A 13 -127.40 -63.66 -84.51
CA CYS A 13 -127.22 -65.00 -85.12
C CYS A 13 -125.71 -65.19 -85.54
N LYS A 14 -125.05 -66.33 -85.88
CA LYS A 14 -125.32 -67.80 -85.94
C LYS A 14 -123.99 -68.59 -86.24
N PHE A 15 -123.98 -69.91 -85.98
CA PHE A 15 -123.33 -71.05 -86.73
C PHE A 15 -121.82 -71.52 -86.63
N VAL A 16 -121.65 -72.76 -86.09
CA VAL A 16 -121.01 -74.04 -86.60
C VAL A 16 -119.47 -74.29 -86.80
N PRO A 17 -118.91 -75.39 -86.22
CA PRO A 17 -117.61 -76.07 -86.54
C PRO A 17 -117.62 -77.66 -86.57
N GLU A 18 -116.49 -78.37 -86.86
CA GLU A 18 -116.06 -79.73 -86.32
C GLU A 18 -114.88 -80.43 -87.09
N GLN A 19 -113.76 -80.85 -86.44
CA GLN A 19 -112.77 -81.90 -86.90
C GLN A 19 -111.59 -82.22 -85.90
N ILE A 20 -111.81 -82.61 -84.64
CA ILE A 20 -110.79 -82.42 -83.55
C ILE A 20 -110.01 -83.67 -83.02
N GLU A 21 -110.49 -84.90 -83.21
CA GLU A 21 -110.20 -85.97 -82.22
C GLU A 21 -108.77 -86.58 -82.20
N HIS A 22 -108.03 -86.61 -83.32
CA HIS A 22 -106.76 -87.36 -83.42
C HIS A 22 -105.56 -86.71 -82.67
N GLU A 23 -105.59 -85.40 -82.42
CA GLU A 23 -104.44 -84.68 -81.82
C GLU A 23 -104.22 -85.04 -80.33
N LEU A 24 -105.29 -85.47 -79.64
CA LEU A 24 -105.30 -85.65 -78.18
C LEU A 24 -104.40 -86.78 -77.66
N VAL A 25 -104.19 -87.85 -78.44
CA VAL A 25 -103.39 -89.01 -77.99
C VAL A 25 -101.89 -88.70 -78.04
N GLN A 26 -101.43 -88.02 -79.09
CA GLN A 26 -100.02 -87.66 -79.26
C GLN A 26 -99.56 -86.64 -78.21
N VAL A 27 -100.41 -85.66 -77.90
CA VAL A 27 -100.20 -84.69 -76.82
C VAL A 27 -100.04 -85.38 -75.46
N ARG A 28 -100.74 -86.50 -75.21
CA ARG A 28 -100.72 -87.17 -73.91
C ARG A 28 -99.41 -87.90 -73.62
N PHE A 29 -98.83 -88.60 -74.61
CA PHE A 29 -97.50 -89.21 -74.47
C PHE A 29 -96.40 -88.16 -74.28
N GLN A 30 -96.50 -87.02 -74.96
CA GLN A 30 -95.59 -85.89 -74.76
C GLN A 30 -95.72 -85.30 -73.35
N LEU A 31 -96.94 -85.23 -72.79
CA LEU A 31 -97.19 -84.78 -71.42
C LEU A 31 -96.57 -85.69 -70.36
N ASP A 32 -96.70 -87.02 -70.50
CA ASP A 32 -96.12 -87.97 -69.54
C ASP A 32 -94.58 -87.89 -69.54
N GLN A 33 -93.95 -87.81 -70.72
CA GLN A 33 -92.49 -87.64 -70.81
C GLN A 33 -92.04 -86.29 -70.22
N LEU A 34 -92.73 -85.18 -70.56
CA LEU A 34 -92.47 -83.87 -69.95
C LEU A 34 -92.68 -83.86 -68.42
N SER A 35 -93.49 -84.76 -67.86
CA SER A 35 -93.65 -84.92 -66.42
C SER A 35 -92.47 -85.63 -65.76
N ILE A 36 -91.88 -86.64 -66.42
CA ILE A 36 -90.66 -87.32 -65.95
C ILE A 36 -89.49 -86.34 -66.00
N ASP A 37 -89.31 -85.65 -67.13
CA ASP A 37 -88.26 -84.64 -67.31
C ASP A 37 -88.40 -83.50 -66.27
N ASN A 38 -89.63 -83.12 -65.91
CA ASN A 38 -89.90 -82.17 -64.81
C ASN A 38 -89.53 -82.71 -63.42
N GLU A 39 -89.76 -84.00 -63.14
CA GLU A 39 -89.36 -84.59 -61.87
C GLU A 39 -87.83 -84.69 -61.73
N GLU A 40 -87.14 -85.03 -62.82
CA GLU A 40 -85.67 -85.11 -62.81
C GLU A 40 -85.06 -83.70 -62.64
N GLN A 41 -85.55 -82.70 -63.37
CA GLN A 41 -85.16 -81.30 -63.16
C GLN A 41 -85.46 -80.81 -61.74
N ARG A 42 -86.58 -81.21 -61.12
CA ARG A 42 -86.89 -80.86 -59.72
C ARG A 42 -85.91 -81.50 -58.73
N ARG A 43 -85.42 -82.71 -58.98
CA ARG A 43 -84.39 -83.36 -58.16
C ARG A 43 -83.03 -82.69 -58.33
N GLU A 44 -82.65 -82.36 -59.56
CA GLU A 44 -81.41 -81.62 -59.84
C GLU A 44 -81.43 -80.24 -59.18
N ILE A 45 -82.52 -79.48 -59.31
CA ILE A 45 -82.73 -78.20 -58.61
C ILE A 45 -82.62 -78.38 -57.09
N ALA A 46 -83.25 -79.40 -56.50
CA ALA A 46 -83.15 -79.64 -55.05
C ALA A 46 -81.72 -79.93 -54.58
N THR A 47 -80.94 -80.71 -55.34
CA THR A 47 -79.51 -80.93 -55.02
C THR A 47 -78.66 -79.69 -55.24
N LEU A 48 -78.98 -78.86 -56.22
CA LEU A 48 -78.30 -77.56 -56.42
C LEU A 48 -78.64 -76.57 -55.29
N GLU A 49 -79.88 -76.54 -54.80
CA GLU A 49 -80.28 -75.74 -53.63
C GLU A 49 -79.57 -76.19 -52.34
N GLU A 50 -79.42 -77.50 -52.11
CA GLU A 50 -78.69 -78.03 -50.96
C GLU A 50 -77.19 -77.69 -51.02
N ASN A 51 -76.58 -77.80 -52.21
CA ASN A 51 -75.21 -77.37 -52.45
C ASN A 51 -75.04 -75.84 -52.30
N LEU A 52 -76.03 -75.04 -52.70
CA LEU A 52 -76.03 -73.60 -52.49
C LEU A 52 -76.03 -73.25 -51.00
N ARG A 53 -76.92 -73.88 -50.20
CA ARG A 53 -76.98 -73.68 -48.75
C ARG A 53 -75.70 -74.09 -48.03
N SER A 54 -75.07 -75.20 -48.43
CA SER A 54 -73.80 -75.63 -47.81
C SER A 54 -72.65 -74.67 -48.18
N PHE A 55 -72.64 -74.13 -49.40
CA PHE A 55 -71.69 -73.09 -49.81
C PHE A 55 -71.93 -71.76 -49.07
N GLU A 56 -73.19 -71.37 -48.85
CA GLU A 56 -73.56 -70.19 -48.06
C GLU A 56 -73.10 -70.33 -46.60
N GLN A 57 -73.33 -71.48 -45.96
CA GLN A 57 -72.82 -71.76 -44.60
C GLN A 57 -71.28 -71.74 -44.53
N LEU A 58 -70.59 -72.31 -45.53
CA LEU A 58 -69.13 -72.29 -45.57
C LEU A 58 -68.58 -70.87 -45.75
N LYS A 59 -69.26 -70.06 -46.56
CA LYS A 59 -68.97 -68.64 -46.77
C LYS A 59 -69.19 -67.83 -45.49
N GLU A 60 -70.28 -68.07 -44.76
CA GLU A 60 -70.62 -67.42 -43.49
C GLU A 60 -69.57 -67.72 -42.40
N GLN A 61 -69.15 -68.99 -42.27
CA GLN A 61 -68.05 -69.37 -41.38
C GLN A 61 -66.70 -68.74 -41.80
N TYR A 62 -66.46 -68.58 -43.11
CA TYR A 62 -65.25 -67.92 -43.60
C TYR A 62 -65.27 -66.42 -43.28
N THR A 63 -66.41 -65.72 -43.43
CA THR A 63 -66.54 -64.32 -43.01
C THR A 63 -66.37 -64.14 -41.51
N GLU A 64 -67.01 -64.96 -40.67
CA GLU A 64 -66.86 -64.90 -39.21
C GLU A 64 -65.40 -65.12 -38.78
N LYS A 65 -64.67 -66.01 -39.46
CA LYS A 65 -63.24 -66.25 -39.21
C LYS A 65 -62.36 -65.09 -39.69
N CYS A 66 -62.68 -64.45 -40.80
CA CYS A 66 -62.00 -63.23 -41.25
C CYS A 66 -62.23 -62.07 -40.27
N GLU A 67 -63.46 -61.88 -39.77
CA GLU A 67 -63.80 -60.87 -38.78
C GLU A 67 -63.01 -61.06 -37.48
N LYS A 68 -63.02 -62.27 -36.90
CA LYS A 68 -62.21 -62.61 -35.71
C LYS A 68 -60.70 -62.43 -35.93
N THR A 69 -60.22 -62.67 -37.15
CA THR A 69 -58.80 -62.43 -37.51
C THR A 69 -58.49 -60.92 -37.56
N ASN A 70 -59.40 -60.12 -38.11
CA ASN A 70 -59.27 -58.66 -38.13
C ASN A 70 -59.36 -58.05 -36.72
N GLU A 71 -60.25 -58.55 -35.85
CA GLU A 71 -60.33 -58.16 -34.43
C GLU A 71 -59.02 -58.46 -33.69
N LEU A 72 -58.47 -59.67 -33.84
CA LEU A 72 -57.18 -60.04 -33.25
C LEU A 72 -56.04 -59.15 -33.77
N GLN A 73 -56.00 -58.86 -35.08
CA GLN A 73 -55.01 -57.94 -35.65
C GLN A 73 -55.16 -56.52 -35.09
N ASN A 74 -56.39 -56.02 -34.92
CA ASN A 74 -56.65 -54.72 -34.30
C ASN A 74 -56.20 -54.69 -32.83
N ILE A 75 -56.44 -55.76 -32.06
CA ILE A 75 -55.97 -55.89 -30.66
C ILE A 75 -54.44 -55.93 -30.59
N ILE A 76 -53.77 -56.61 -31.53
CA ILE A 76 -52.30 -56.64 -31.63
C ILE A 76 -51.78 -55.24 -31.97
N ASN A 77 -52.32 -54.59 -33.00
CA ASN A 77 -51.96 -53.23 -33.40
C ASN A 77 -52.13 -52.23 -32.23
N GLN A 78 -53.24 -52.32 -31.49
CA GLN A 78 -53.50 -51.48 -30.32
C GLN A 78 -52.47 -51.72 -29.20
N LYS A 79 -52.14 -52.97 -28.89
CA LYS A 79 -51.09 -53.29 -27.91
C LYS A 79 -49.70 -52.82 -28.35
N THR A 80 -49.39 -52.87 -29.64
CA THR A 80 -48.14 -52.30 -30.18
C THR A 80 -48.11 -50.78 -30.01
N ILE A 81 -49.21 -50.10 -30.35
CA ILE A 81 -49.35 -48.65 -30.14
C ILE A 81 -49.18 -48.28 -28.66
N ASP A 82 -49.88 -48.97 -27.76
CA ASP A 82 -49.83 -48.67 -26.32
C ASP A 82 -48.47 -49.02 -25.70
N LYS A 83 -47.77 -50.04 -26.22
CA LYS A 83 -46.35 -50.24 -25.89
C LYS A 83 -45.50 -49.05 -26.35
N THR A 84 -45.60 -48.61 -27.61
CA THR A 84 -44.78 -47.48 -28.08
C THR A 84 -45.05 -46.18 -27.31
N LYS A 85 -46.27 -45.97 -26.79
CA LYS A 85 -46.57 -44.87 -25.85
C LYS A 85 -45.88 -45.06 -24.50
N PHE A 86 -45.83 -46.29 -23.97
CA PHE A 86 -45.12 -46.59 -22.72
C PHE A 86 -43.60 -46.35 -22.89
N ASP A 87 -43.00 -46.90 -23.94
CA ASP A 87 -41.59 -46.73 -24.26
C ASP A 87 -41.23 -45.22 -24.43
N GLN A 88 -42.12 -44.42 -25.02
CA GLN A 88 -42.00 -42.95 -25.10
C GLN A 88 -42.15 -42.25 -23.73
N LEU A 89 -43.05 -42.71 -22.88
CA LEU A 89 -43.28 -42.15 -21.55
C LEU A 89 -42.09 -42.42 -20.61
N GLU A 90 -41.51 -43.62 -20.70
CA GLU A 90 -40.32 -44.03 -19.97
C GLU A 90 -39.10 -43.19 -20.39
N SER A 91 -38.86 -43.02 -21.70
CA SER A 91 -37.80 -42.14 -22.21
C SER A 91 -38.00 -40.66 -21.80
N SER A 92 -39.23 -40.16 -21.79
CA SER A 92 -39.56 -38.81 -21.30
C SER A 92 -39.34 -38.66 -19.78
N TYR A 93 -39.57 -39.73 -19.01
CA TYR A 93 -39.31 -39.77 -17.58
C TYR A 93 -37.81 -39.79 -17.26
N GLU A 94 -36.99 -40.55 -18.02
CA GLU A 94 -35.52 -40.49 -17.93
C GLU A 94 -35.00 -39.08 -18.26
N GLU A 95 -35.51 -38.45 -19.33
CA GLU A 95 -35.13 -37.09 -19.71
C GLU A 95 -35.52 -36.07 -18.61
N PHE A 96 -36.66 -36.27 -17.95
CA PHE A 96 -37.07 -35.47 -16.79
C PHE A 96 -36.15 -35.68 -15.58
N GLN A 97 -35.76 -36.93 -15.26
CA GLN A 97 -34.78 -37.19 -14.20
C GLN A 97 -33.43 -36.52 -14.46
N GLN A 98 -32.92 -36.57 -15.70
CA GLN A 98 -31.69 -35.87 -16.07
C GLN A 98 -31.83 -34.35 -15.92
N LYS A 99 -32.98 -33.77 -16.29
CA LYS A 99 -33.28 -32.34 -16.07
C LYS A 99 -33.34 -31.98 -14.58
N CYS A 100 -33.88 -32.85 -13.72
CA CYS A 100 -33.84 -32.65 -12.26
C CYS A 100 -32.41 -32.67 -11.70
N ILE A 101 -31.59 -33.65 -12.09
CA ILE A 101 -30.17 -33.73 -11.68
C ILE A 101 -29.40 -32.48 -12.14
N HIS A 102 -29.67 -32.00 -13.36
CA HIS A 102 -29.03 -30.79 -13.87
C HIS A 102 -29.48 -29.52 -13.13
N LEU A 103 -30.77 -29.41 -12.77
CA LEU A 103 -31.29 -28.34 -11.91
C LEU A 103 -30.63 -28.33 -10.53
N GLU A 104 -30.39 -29.51 -9.95
CA GLU A 104 -29.73 -29.64 -8.64
C GLU A 104 -28.24 -29.27 -8.70
N GLN A 105 -27.55 -29.64 -9.79
CA GLN A 105 -26.19 -29.16 -10.09
C GLN A 105 -26.13 -27.64 -10.30
N ILE A 106 -27.10 -27.05 -11.00
CA ILE A 106 -27.21 -25.59 -11.18
C ILE A 106 -27.44 -24.91 -9.82
N LYS A 107 -28.31 -25.46 -8.98
CA LYS A 107 -28.58 -24.94 -7.63
C LYS A 107 -27.33 -24.98 -6.75
N SER A 108 -26.60 -26.11 -6.73
CA SER A 108 -25.33 -26.23 -6.01
C SER A 108 -24.29 -25.19 -6.49
N LYS A 109 -24.19 -24.96 -7.80
CA LYS A 109 -23.32 -23.90 -8.36
C LYS A 109 -23.79 -22.49 -7.97
N TYR A 110 -25.10 -22.24 -7.92
CA TYR A 110 -25.67 -20.96 -7.49
C TYR A 110 -25.40 -20.69 -6.00
N ASP A 111 -25.59 -21.70 -5.14
CA ASP A 111 -25.33 -21.56 -3.70
C ASP A 111 -23.83 -21.33 -3.43
N LEU A 112 -22.94 -22.03 -4.13
CA LEU A 112 -21.48 -21.78 -4.07
C LEU A 112 -21.10 -20.39 -4.60
N LEU A 113 -21.73 -19.92 -5.70
CA LEU A 113 -21.50 -18.58 -6.24
C LEU A 113 -21.98 -17.50 -5.27
N LYS A 114 -23.09 -17.74 -4.57
CA LYS A 114 -23.65 -16.86 -3.54
C LYS A 114 -22.77 -16.81 -2.28
N GLU A 115 -22.21 -17.94 -1.86
CA GLU A 115 -21.23 -17.99 -0.76
C GLU A 115 -19.95 -17.20 -1.12
N ASN A 116 -19.41 -17.41 -2.32
CA ASN A 116 -18.29 -16.62 -2.83
C ASN A 116 -18.61 -15.13 -2.91
N PHE A 117 -19.78 -14.75 -3.44
CA PHE A 117 -20.23 -13.36 -3.50
C PHE A 117 -20.30 -12.72 -2.10
N ASN A 118 -20.91 -13.40 -1.13
CA ASN A 118 -20.97 -12.93 0.25
C ASN A 118 -19.56 -12.74 0.85
N ARG A 119 -18.63 -13.66 0.57
CA ARG A 119 -17.24 -13.58 1.03
C ARG A 119 -16.49 -12.41 0.41
N THR A 120 -16.64 -12.17 -0.89
CA THR A 120 -16.06 -11.00 -1.57
C THR A 120 -16.68 -9.70 -1.07
N ASN A 121 -17.99 -9.68 -0.77
CA ASN A 121 -18.65 -8.48 -0.24
C ASN A 121 -18.18 -8.14 1.19
N LEU A 122 -17.90 -9.16 2.02
CA LEU A 122 -17.28 -8.97 3.34
C LEU A 122 -15.84 -8.44 3.20
N GLN A 123 -15.04 -8.96 2.26
CA GLN A 123 -13.68 -8.44 1.98
C GLN A 123 -13.70 -6.99 1.48
N LEU A 124 -14.69 -6.60 0.67
CA LEU A 124 -14.90 -5.21 0.27
C LEU A 124 -15.30 -4.32 1.46
N GLN A 125 -16.08 -4.83 2.41
CA GLN A 125 -16.44 -4.11 3.64
C GLN A 125 -15.21 -3.90 4.53
N ASP A 126 -14.36 -4.93 4.73
CA ASP A 126 -13.08 -4.83 5.45
C ASP A 126 -12.14 -3.80 4.78
N GLN A 127 -12.03 -3.81 3.44
CA GLN A 127 -11.26 -2.83 2.68
C GLN A 127 -11.79 -1.40 2.85
N GLN A 128 -13.11 -1.20 2.76
CA GLN A 128 -13.74 0.11 2.97
C GLN A 128 -13.50 0.64 4.39
N GLU A 129 -13.61 -0.21 5.41
CA GLU A 129 -13.33 0.16 6.80
C GLU A 129 -11.86 0.56 6.99
N LYS A 130 -10.93 -0.18 6.37
CA LYS A 130 -9.50 0.17 6.36
C LYS A 130 -9.23 1.52 5.68
N TYR A 131 -9.81 1.77 4.51
CA TYR A 131 -9.66 3.07 3.83
C TYR A 131 -10.28 4.23 4.63
N GLN A 132 -11.39 4.01 5.35
CA GLN A 132 -11.97 5.00 6.26
C GLN A 132 -11.03 5.34 7.43
N ILE A 133 -10.29 4.36 7.96
CA ILE A 133 -9.26 4.60 8.98
C ILE A 133 -8.08 5.40 8.38
N GLU A 134 -7.62 5.05 7.18
CA GLU A 134 -6.51 5.73 6.51
C GLU A 134 -6.85 7.19 6.15
N ILE A 135 -8.07 7.45 5.64
CA ILE A 135 -8.57 8.81 5.38
C ILE A 135 -8.58 9.64 6.67
N LYS A 136 -9.07 9.09 7.79
CA LYS A 136 -9.06 9.78 9.09
C LYS A 136 -7.64 10.08 9.58
N GLN A 137 -6.68 9.18 9.37
CA GLN A 137 -5.26 9.44 9.68
C GLN A 137 -4.65 10.53 8.78
N GLN A 138 -5.03 10.60 7.50
CA GLN A 138 -4.58 11.68 6.60
C GLN A 138 -5.22 13.02 6.95
N GLN A 139 -6.50 13.06 7.31
CA GLN A 139 -7.16 14.27 7.83
C GLN A 139 -6.48 14.77 9.11
N GLN A 140 -6.22 13.89 10.09
CA GLN A 140 -5.51 14.28 11.32
C GLN A 140 -4.09 14.83 11.03
N LYS A 141 -3.37 14.29 10.04
CA LYS A 141 -2.08 14.84 9.59
C LYS A 141 -2.24 16.21 8.90
N PHE A 142 -3.30 16.41 8.12
CA PHE A 142 -3.62 17.68 7.47
C PHE A 142 -3.98 18.76 8.49
N ASP A 143 -4.84 18.44 9.46
CA ASP A 143 -5.25 19.36 10.53
C ASP A 143 -4.05 19.79 11.40
N ASN A 144 -3.20 18.84 11.79
CA ASN A 144 -1.94 19.14 12.49
C ASN A 144 -1.01 20.02 11.64
N THR A 145 -0.96 19.83 10.32
CA THR A 145 -0.14 20.64 9.41
C THR A 145 -0.69 22.07 9.28
N ASN A 146 -2.02 22.22 9.20
CA ASN A 146 -2.68 23.52 9.20
C ASN A 146 -2.44 24.27 10.51
N GLN A 147 -2.54 23.60 11.67
CA GLN A 147 -2.24 24.23 12.96
C GLN A 147 -0.79 24.74 13.01
N ILE A 148 0.19 23.94 12.56
CA ILE A 148 1.60 24.37 12.47
C ILE A 148 1.76 25.56 11.50
N GLN A 149 0.97 25.61 10.42
CA GLN A 149 0.99 26.72 9.47
C GLN A 149 0.36 28.00 10.05
N ASP A 150 -0.73 27.90 10.82
CA ASP A 150 -1.36 29.03 11.52
C ASP A 150 -0.49 29.56 12.66
N GLU A 151 0.19 28.69 13.41
CA GLU A 151 1.18 29.08 14.41
C GLU A 151 2.36 29.83 13.77
N ARG A 152 2.85 29.37 12.61
CA ARG A 152 3.87 30.08 11.80
C ARG A 152 3.35 31.41 11.28
N TYR A 153 2.11 31.49 10.80
CA TYR A 153 1.50 32.72 10.31
C TYR A 153 1.32 33.74 11.43
N SER A 154 0.83 33.32 12.60
CA SER A 154 0.74 34.13 13.82
C SER A 154 2.11 34.66 14.26
N SER A 155 3.16 33.84 14.16
CA SER A 155 4.54 34.22 14.48
C SER A 155 5.11 35.24 13.48
N SER A 156 4.88 35.03 12.19
CA SER A 156 5.25 35.97 11.12
C SER A 156 4.50 37.30 11.23
N LEU A 157 3.22 37.27 11.62
CA LEU A 157 2.41 38.47 11.82
C LEU A 157 2.93 39.30 13.01
N LYS A 158 3.29 38.65 14.13
CA LYS A 158 3.95 39.31 15.28
C LYS A 158 5.26 39.98 14.89
N GLN A 159 6.12 39.30 14.12
CA GLN A 159 7.38 39.89 13.61
C GLN A 159 7.12 41.07 12.66
N THR A 160 6.12 40.96 11.78
CA THR A 160 5.72 42.04 10.86
C THR A 160 5.20 43.26 11.63
N GLN A 161 4.45 43.03 12.71
CA GLN A 161 3.94 44.10 13.56
C GLN A 161 5.07 44.80 14.33
N GLN A 162 6.01 44.04 14.92
CA GLN A 162 7.23 44.60 15.54
C GLN A 162 8.05 45.46 14.56
N LEU A 163 8.19 45.03 13.30
CA LEU A 163 8.84 45.81 12.24
C LEU A 163 8.04 47.07 11.87
N SER A 164 6.71 47.01 11.87
CA SER A 164 5.85 48.17 11.65
C SER A 164 5.99 49.21 12.76
N ASP A 165 6.01 48.77 14.02
CA ASP A 165 6.17 49.64 15.19
C ASP A 165 7.55 50.34 15.17
N LEU A 166 8.61 49.60 14.83
CA LEU A 166 9.95 50.18 14.62
C LEU A 166 9.95 51.24 13.49
N LEU A 167 9.34 50.95 12.34
CA LEU A 167 9.21 51.92 11.24
C LEU A 167 8.37 53.15 11.61
N GLU A 168 7.36 53.01 12.49
CA GLU A 168 6.62 54.13 13.06
C GLU A 168 7.52 55.00 13.97
N THR A 169 8.38 54.39 14.80
CA THR A 169 9.35 55.16 15.61
C THR A 169 10.35 55.94 14.74
N GLU A 170 10.99 55.32 13.75
CA GLU A 170 11.89 56.02 12.82
C GLU A 170 11.19 57.13 12.02
N ARG A 171 9.94 56.90 11.58
CA ARG A 171 9.14 57.95 10.93
C ARG A 171 8.89 59.14 11.85
N ASN A 172 8.67 58.91 13.14
CA ASN A 172 8.47 59.97 14.12
C ASN A 172 9.77 60.70 14.46
N GLU A 173 10.92 60.02 14.44
CA GLU A 173 12.25 60.64 14.55
C GLU A 173 12.57 61.52 13.33
N ASN A 174 12.31 61.01 12.12
CA ASN A 174 12.45 61.76 10.87
C ASN A 174 11.55 63.00 10.82
N LYS A 175 10.33 62.96 11.41
CA LYS A 175 9.49 64.15 11.59
C LYS A 175 10.16 65.19 12.51
N LYS A 176 10.79 64.78 13.63
CA LYS A 176 11.55 65.70 14.51
C LYS A 176 12.70 66.37 13.73
N LEU A 177 13.52 65.58 13.04
CA LEU A 177 14.65 66.07 12.24
C LEU A 177 14.20 67.04 11.14
N LYS A 178 13.10 66.72 10.44
CA LYS A 178 12.55 67.60 9.40
C LYS A 178 12.03 68.93 9.96
N ASN A 179 11.49 68.95 11.18
CA ASN A 179 11.09 70.19 11.85
C ASN A 179 12.32 71.03 12.26
N ILE A 180 13.39 70.41 12.76
CA ILE A 180 14.66 71.09 13.09
C ILE A 180 15.28 71.71 11.82
N ASN A 181 15.36 70.97 10.71
CA ASN A 181 15.86 71.50 9.44
C ASN A 181 15.00 72.66 8.92
N LYS A 182 13.67 72.58 9.05
CA LYS A 182 12.77 73.68 8.66
C LYS A 182 12.96 74.93 9.52
N GLN A 183 13.31 74.78 10.80
CA GLN A 183 13.64 75.91 11.66
C GLN A 183 14.96 76.56 11.23
N LEU A 184 16.02 75.77 11.01
CA LEU A 184 17.28 76.24 10.43
C LEU A 184 17.12 76.95 9.08
N GLU A 185 16.23 76.46 8.20
CA GLU A 185 15.87 77.14 6.95
C GLU A 185 15.22 78.51 7.16
N ASN A 186 14.44 78.70 8.22
CA ASN A 186 13.81 79.98 8.54
C ASN A 186 14.85 80.93 9.15
N ASP A 187 15.67 80.46 10.09
CA ASP A 187 16.76 81.23 10.69
C ASP A 187 17.74 81.73 9.61
N LEU A 188 18.03 80.92 8.59
CA LEU A 188 18.81 81.30 7.41
C LEU A 188 18.09 82.32 6.52
N LYS A 189 16.76 82.26 6.36
CA LYS A 189 16.00 83.26 5.59
C LYS A 189 15.98 84.61 6.28
N GLU A 190 15.74 84.65 7.60
CA GLU A 190 15.75 85.89 8.38
C GLU A 190 17.13 86.60 8.34
N ASN A 191 18.23 85.84 8.43
CA ASN A 191 19.58 86.37 8.22
C ASN A 191 19.81 86.89 6.79
N ASN A 192 19.27 86.24 5.77
CA ASN A 192 19.37 86.69 4.37
C ASN A 192 18.51 87.94 4.09
N GLU A 193 17.33 88.06 4.70
CA GLU A 193 16.49 89.26 4.59
C GLU A 193 17.15 90.47 5.28
N LEU A 194 17.77 90.27 6.46
CA LEU A 194 18.59 91.28 7.13
C LEU A 194 19.78 91.72 6.26
N PHE A 195 20.43 90.79 5.56
CA PHE A 195 21.49 91.11 4.60
C PHE A 195 20.95 91.87 3.37
N PHE A 196 19.77 91.53 2.88
CA PHE A 196 19.15 92.20 1.74
C PHE A 196 18.72 93.64 2.06
N GLU A 197 18.19 93.89 3.26
CA GLU A 197 17.86 95.25 3.72
C GLU A 197 19.11 96.13 3.84
N LYS A 198 20.21 95.59 4.39
CA LYS A 198 21.54 96.24 4.40
C LYS A 198 22.02 96.59 2.98
N THR A 199 21.81 95.69 2.02
CA THR A 199 22.22 95.88 0.62
C THR A 199 21.39 96.96 -0.07
N LYS A 200 20.08 96.95 0.12
CA LYS A 200 19.16 97.95 -0.46
C LYS A 200 19.49 99.40 -0.03
N GLN A 201 19.98 99.59 1.19
CA GLN A 201 20.44 100.91 1.68
C GLN A 201 21.68 101.43 0.91
N ALA A 202 22.46 100.56 0.25
CA ALA A 202 23.53 100.96 -0.65
C ALA A 202 23.02 101.27 -2.07
N ASP A 203 22.08 100.46 -2.61
CA ASP A 203 21.54 100.67 -3.97
C ASP A 203 20.80 102.01 -4.13
N ASP A 204 20.12 102.50 -3.09
CA ASP A 204 19.39 103.77 -3.14
C ASP A 204 20.32 105.00 -3.07
N LEU A 205 21.61 104.82 -2.75
CA LEU A 205 22.66 105.83 -2.98
C LEU A 205 23.12 105.84 -4.45
N ASP A 206 23.30 104.68 -5.08
CA ASP A 206 23.78 104.59 -6.47
C ASP A 206 22.76 105.09 -7.51
N LYS A 207 21.46 104.88 -7.26
CA LYS A 207 20.37 105.37 -8.15
C LYS A 207 20.35 106.89 -8.32
N GLN A 208 20.91 107.66 -7.38
CA GLN A 208 21.04 109.11 -7.51
C GLN A 208 22.07 109.50 -8.61
N LEU A 209 23.03 108.62 -8.93
CA LEU A 209 24.04 108.84 -9.96
C LEU A 209 23.54 108.49 -11.37
N GLN A 210 22.65 107.49 -11.52
CA GLN A 210 22.25 106.98 -12.85
C GLN A 210 21.25 107.85 -13.62
N THR A 211 20.44 108.67 -12.94
CA THR A 211 19.33 109.43 -13.56
C THR A 211 19.80 110.39 -14.68
N ILE A 212 21.07 110.79 -14.68
CA ILE A 212 21.66 111.75 -15.63
C ILE A 212 21.91 111.14 -17.03
N ASN A 213 21.96 109.81 -17.18
CA ASN A 213 22.63 109.18 -18.34
C ASN A 213 21.73 108.76 -19.52
N ASN A 214 20.42 108.54 -19.31
CA ASN A 214 19.67 107.56 -20.14
C ASN A 214 18.62 108.11 -21.14
N GLU A 215 18.47 109.43 -21.32
CA GLU A 215 17.45 109.99 -22.24
C GLU A 215 17.76 109.82 -23.75
N TYR A 216 18.93 109.30 -24.11
CA TYR A 216 19.52 109.47 -25.45
C TYR A 216 19.06 108.48 -26.55
N GLN A 217 18.68 107.25 -26.23
CA GLN A 217 18.63 106.13 -27.21
C GLN A 217 17.22 105.74 -27.73
N GLY A 218 16.43 106.73 -28.15
CA GLY A 218 15.05 106.51 -28.60
C GLY A 218 14.83 106.14 -30.08
N LEU A 219 13.54 106.03 -30.42
CA LEU A 219 12.90 106.30 -31.73
C LEU A 219 13.22 105.43 -32.97
N LYS A 220 14.29 104.62 -33.05
CA LYS A 220 14.73 104.01 -34.34
C LYS A 220 13.83 102.93 -34.98
N ILE A 221 12.83 102.39 -34.27
CA ILE A 221 12.29 101.02 -34.51
C ILE A 221 11.23 100.88 -35.64
N LYS A 222 10.68 101.95 -36.23
CA LYS A 222 9.37 101.90 -36.94
C LYS A 222 9.35 101.75 -38.49
N PHE A 223 10.43 101.31 -39.16
CA PHE A 223 10.49 101.41 -40.64
C PHE A 223 10.29 100.09 -41.45
N ASP A 224 10.75 98.94 -40.96
CA ASP A 224 11.09 97.81 -41.87
C ASP A 224 9.95 96.81 -42.20
N GLN A 225 8.78 96.90 -41.57
CA GLN A 225 7.77 95.82 -41.54
C GLN A 225 7.05 95.49 -42.87
N ILE A 226 7.24 96.26 -43.95
CA ILE A 226 6.45 96.13 -45.20
C ILE A 226 7.08 95.15 -46.23
N LYS A 227 8.25 94.57 -45.93
CA LYS A 227 9.03 93.79 -46.91
C LYS A 227 8.68 92.29 -47.01
N ASP A 228 8.19 91.69 -45.93
CA ASP A 228 8.32 90.23 -45.72
C ASP A 228 7.12 89.37 -46.17
N GLU A 229 5.97 89.96 -46.52
CA GLU A 229 4.79 89.17 -46.88
C GLU A 229 4.92 88.47 -48.24
N LYS A 230 5.76 89.00 -49.15
CA LYS A 230 5.93 88.47 -50.51
C LYS A 230 6.70 87.14 -50.57
N THR A 231 7.50 86.81 -49.56
CA THR A 231 8.38 85.62 -49.58
C THR A 231 7.71 84.32 -49.11
N LYS A 232 6.58 84.37 -48.40
CA LYS A 232 5.91 83.15 -47.89
C LYS A 232 5.34 82.27 -48.99
N PHE A 233 4.58 82.86 -49.92
CA PHE A 233 3.75 82.13 -50.90
C PHE A 233 4.53 81.23 -51.88
N ILE A 234 5.85 81.39 -51.99
CA ILE A 234 6.70 80.56 -52.86
C ILE A 234 7.12 79.25 -52.17
N ASN A 235 7.28 79.24 -50.85
CA ASN A 235 7.78 78.08 -50.12
C ASN A 235 6.71 76.98 -49.95
N ASP A 236 5.46 77.37 -49.72
CA ASP A 236 4.37 76.44 -49.40
C ASP A 236 4.11 75.43 -50.53
N THR A 237 4.21 75.88 -51.79
CA THR A 237 4.01 75.05 -52.99
C THR A 237 5.03 73.91 -53.10
N SER A 238 6.29 74.14 -52.73
CA SER A 238 7.33 73.10 -52.75
C SER A 238 7.05 71.97 -51.75
N SER A 239 6.49 72.30 -50.58
CA SER A 239 6.26 71.35 -49.48
C SER A 239 5.20 70.27 -49.76
N PHE A 240 4.41 70.41 -50.83
CA PHE A 240 3.39 69.45 -51.22
C PHE A 240 3.92 68.37 -52.19
N MET A 241 4.92 68.69 -53.03
CA MET A 241 5.55 67.71 -53.93
C MET A 241 6.30 66.62 -53.14
N GLU A 242 7.08 67.05 -52.15
CA GLU A 242 7.92 66.18 -51.31
C GLU A 242 7.09 65.13 -50.53
N LYS A 243 5.90 65.52 -50.05
CA LYS A 243 5.00 64.60 -49.31
C LYS A 243 4.42 63.49 -50.18
N ILE A 244 4.13 63.77 -51.45
CA ILE A 244 3.60 62.75 -52.38
C ILE A 244 4.66 61.68 -52.63
N GLN A 245 5.92 62.08 -52.82
CA GLN A 245 7.03 61.16 -53.07
C GLN A 245 7.29 60.23 -51.87
N ASN A 246 7.18 60.73 -50.64
CA ASN A 246 7.39 59.92 -49.43
C ASN A 246 6.33 58.81 -49.26
N PHE A 247 5.05 59.10 -49.51
CA PHE A 247 3.99 58.07 -49.44
C PHE A 247 4.15 56.95 -50.48
N GLU A 248 4.78 57.24 -51.62
CA GLU A 248 5.03 56.25 -52.67
C GLU A 248 6.19 55.30 -52.31
N ILE A 249 7.18 55.78 -51.56
CA ILE A 249 8.25 54.97 -50.95
C ILE A 249 7.67 54.07 -49.84
N GLU A 250 6.95 54.66 -48.88
CA GLU A 250 6.36 53.95 -47.72
C GLU A 250 5.47 52.78 -48.16
N LYS A 251 4.67 52.99 -49.22
CA LYS A 251 3.85 51.95 -49.87
C LYS A 251 4.67 50.77 -50.41
N SER A 252 5.89 51.02 -50.91
CA SER A 252 6.76 49.97 -51.46
C SER A 252 7.39 49.09 -50.35
N GLU A 253 7.77 49.70 -49.24
CA GLU A 253 8.31 49.01 -48.05
C GLU A 253 7.23 48.14 -47.37
N LEU A 254 5.99 48.63 -47.32
CA LEU A 254 4.83 47.89 -46.83
C LEU A 254 4.50 46.66 -47.71
N LEU A 255 4.70 46.76 -49.03
CA LEU A 255 4.57 45.61 -49.94
C LEU A 255 5.69 44.57 -49.76
N GLN A 256 6.92 45.02 -49.46
CA GLN A 256 8.05 44.11 -49.25
C GLN A 256 7.93 43.36 -47.92
N THR A 257 7.54 44.04 -46.84
CA THR A 257 7.34 43.41 -45.52
C THR A 257 6.21 42.39 -45.51
N ILE A 258 5.10 42.63 -46.22
CA ILE A 258 3.99 41.66 -46.38
C ILE A 258 4.47 40.36 -47.07
N ASN A 259 5.35 40.44 -48.07
CA ASN A 259 5.87 39.25 -48.74
C ASN A 259 6.81 38.44 -47.85
N ASN A 260 7.69 39.10 -47.08
CA ASN A 260 8.58 38.42 -46.13
C ASN A 260 7.77 37.65 -45.08
N LEU A 261 6.81 38.32 -44.40
CA LEU A 261 5.93 37.70 -43.41
C LEU A 261 5.14 36.49 -43.95
N LYS A 262 4.81 36.50 -45.25
CA LYS A 262 4.14 35.38 -45.91
C LYS A 262 5.08 34.17 -46.11
N GLN A 263 6.34 34.43 -46.46
CA GLN A 263 7.37 33.39 -46.59
C GLN A 263 7.73 32.78 -45.22
N ASP A 264 7.86 33.61 -44.19
CA ASP A 264 8.13 33.18 -42.81
C ASP A 264 7.01 32.23 -42.32
N LEU A 265 5.75 32.65 -42.46
CA LEU A 265 4.56 31.85 -42.10
C LEU A 265 4.46 30.51 -42.85
N GLU A 266 5.00 30.43 -44.07
CA GLU A 266 5.03 29.20 -44.86
C GLU A 266 6.14 28.25 -44.38
N SER A 267 7.27 28.80 -43.92
CA SER A 267 8.34 28.05 -43.26
C SER A 267 7.94 27.51 -41.87
N ASP A 268 7.22 28.30 -41.07
CA ASP A 268 6.71 27.89 -39.76
C ASP A 268 5.71 26.74 -39.87
N LYS A 269 4.84 26.75 -40.90
CA LYS A 269 3.94 25.63 -41.20
C LYS A 269 4.69 24.37 -41.57
N LEU A 270 5.81 24.47 -42.29
CA LEU A 270 6.63 23.31 -42.63
C LEU A 270 7.31 22.73 -41.37
N ASN A 271 7.92 23.59 -40.55
CA ASN A 271 8.56 23.21 -39.29
C ASN A 271 7.55 22.58 -38.31
N SER A 272 6.39 23.19 -38.14
CA SER A 272 5.32 22.68 -37.26
C SER A 272 4.84 21.28 -37.68
N ASN A 273 4.66 21.04 -38.99
CA ASN A 273 4.31 19.70 -39.49
C ASN A 273 5.44 18.66 -39.28
N GLN A 274 6.71 19.06 -39.40
CA GLN A 274 7.85 18.17 -39.11
C GLN A 274 7.94 17.82 -37.61
N ILE A 275 7.77 18.80 -36.72
CA ILE A 275 7.70 18.59 -35.27
C ILE A 275 6.54 17.66 -34.92
N MET A 276 5.35 17.87 -35.49
CA MET A 276 4.19 17.01 -35.24
C MET A 276 4.36 15.58 -35.79
N LYS A 277 5.30 15.35 -36.72
CA LYS A 277 5.69 14.01 -37.17
C LYS A 277 6.69 13.37 -36.19
N LYS A 278 7.73 14.11 -35.77
CA LYS A 278 8.70 13.62 -34.77
C LYS A 278 8.02 13.17 -33.48
N ILE A 279 7.14 14.00 -32.91
CA ILE A 279 6.38 13.68 -31.68
C ILE A 279 5.57 12.37 -31.81
N LYS A 280 5.04 12.06 -33.01
CA LYS A 280 4.30 10.81 -33.26
C LYS A 280 5.22 9.60 -33.39
N GLU A 281 6.41 9.78 -33.95
CA GLU A 281 7.41 8.72 -34.08
C GLU A 281 8.09 8.44 -32.73
N GLU A 282 8.40 9.47 -31.95
CA GLU A 282 8.90 9.40 -30.57
C GLU A 282 7.90 8.67 -29.65
N SER A 283 6.63 9.10 -29.62
CA SER A 283 5.58 8.46 -28.81
C SER A 283 5.33 6.98 -29.18
N TYR A 284 5.61 6.59 -30.43
CA TYR A 284 5.55 5.18 -30.84
C TYR A 284 6.75 4.38 -30.31
N GLN A 285 7.96 4.94 -30.36
CA GLN A 285 9.18 4.29 -29.82
C GLN A 285 9.12 4.15 -28.30
N GLU A 286 8.67 5.18 -27.56
CA GLU A 286 8.47 5.11 -26.11
C GLU A 286 7.50 3.99 -25.73
N LYS A 287 6.38 3.84 -26.46
CA LYS A 287 5.43 2.74 -26.22
C LYS A 287 6.08 1.39 -26.45
N VAL A 288 6.82 1.21 -27.55
CA VAL A 288 7.52 -0.05 -27.86
C VAL A 288 8.59 -0.36 -26.82
N GLN A 289 9.32 0.63 -26.32
CA GLN A 289 10.30 0.43 -25.25
C GLN A 289 9.62 0.02 -23.94
N MET A 290 8.56 0.72 -23.52
CA MET A 290 7.77 0.39 -22.32
C MET A 290 7.15 -1.02 -22.42
N GLU A 291 6.70 -1.43 -23.60
CA GLU A 291 6.15 -2.77 -23.86
C GLU A 291 7.23 -3.86 -23.73
N ASN A 292 8.46 -3.59 -24.19
CA ASN A 292 9.62 -4.48 -23.97
C ASN A 292 10.07 -4.54 -22.50
N GLU A 293 10.10 -3.41 -21.79
CA GLU A 293 10.46 -3.35 -20.36
C GLU A 293 9.40 -4.06 -19.48
N LEU A 294 8.11 -3.92 -19.83
CA LEU A 294 7.03 -4.68 -19.22
C LEU A 294 7.19 -6.19 -19.48
N GLN A 295 7.58 -6.58 -20.70
CA GLN A 295 7.80 -7.99 -21.02
C GLN A 295 9.02 -8.60 -20.32
N GLN A 296 10.11 -7.83 -20.15
CA GLN A 296 11.28 -8.25 -19.36
C GLN A 296 10.96 -8.36 -17.86
N THR A 297 10.21 -7.41 -17.29
CA THR A 297 9.80 -7.47 -15.88
C THR A 297 8.82 -8.61 -15.61
N ILE A 298 7.89 -8.90 -16.53
CA ILE A 298 7.03 -10.09 -16.48
C ILE A 298 7.87 -11.38 -16.49
N GLU A 299 8.89 -11.50 -17.34
CA GLU A 299 9.72 -12.72 -17.39
C GLU A 299 10.60 -12.89 -16.13
N SER A 300 11.14 -11.78 -15.59
CA SER A 300 11.83 -11.77 -14.30
C SER A 300 10.92 -12.21 -13.15
N LEU A 301 9.68 -11.69 -13.10
CA LEU A 301 8.69 -12.08 -12.10
C LEU A 301 8.28 -13.56 -12.22
N LYS A 302 8.19 -14.13 -13.43
CA LYS A 302 7.98 -15.59 -13.60
C LYS A 302 9.14 -16.40 -13.03
N GLN A 303 10.38 -15.97 -13.25
CA GLN A 303 11.56 -16.67 -12.72
C GLN A 303 11.58 -16.60 -11.18
N GLN A 304 11.27 -15.43 -10.60
CA GLN A 304 11.12 -15.29 -9.14
C GLN A 304 9.96 -16.11 -8.56
N LEU A 305 8.84 -16.23 -9.29
CA LEU A 305 7.70 -17.05 -8.88
C LEU A 305 8.03 -18.55 -8.94
N GLU A 306 8.78 -19.00 -9.94
CA GLU A 306 9.21 -20.40 -10.02
C GLU A 306 10.32 -20.75 -9.02
N THR A 307 11.25 -19.83 -8.68
CA THR A 307 12.22 -20.07 -7.59
C THR A 307 11.49 -20.13 -6.24
N THR A 308 10.70 -19.12 -5.88
CA THR A 308 9.98 -19.09 -4.59
C THR A 308 9.01 -20.27 -4.42
N LYS A 309 8.38 -20.74 -5.50
CA LYS A 309 7.57 -21.97 -5.54
C LYS A 309 8.39 -23.23 -5.25
N ASN A 310 9.63 -23.32 -5.73
CA ASN A 310 10.55 -24.41 -5.39
C ASN A 310 11.07 -24.27 -3.95
N ASP A 311 11.33 -23.07 -3.45
CA ASP A 311 11.73 -22.82 -2.06
C ASP A 311 10.62 -23.19 -1.08
N ILE A 312 9.36 -22.83 -1.37
CA ILE A 312 8.17 -23.25 -0.61
C ILE A 312 8.06 -24.78 -0.59
N LYS A 313 8.29 -25.45 -1.72
CA LYS A 313 8.28 -26.92 -1.82
C LYS A 313 9.40 -27.56 -1.00
N ASN A 314 10.59 -26.97 -0.99
CA ASN A 314 11.73 -27.42 -0.18
C ASN A 314 11.46 -27.23 1.31
N HIS A 315 10.95 -26.06 1.73
CA HIS A 315 10.54 -25.82 3.11
C HIS A 315 9.37 -26.70 3.57
N GLN A 316 8.46 -27.09 2.68
CA GLN A 316 7.43 -28.09 2.99
C GLN A 316 8.04 -29.48 3.22
N LEU A 317 9.00 -29.91 2.40
CA LEU A 317 9.74 -31.16 2.61
C LEU A 317 10.52 -31.14 3.93
N GLU A 318 11.29 -30.08 4.20
CA GLU A 318 11.98 -29.90 5.48
C GLU A 318 11.00 -29.88 6.67
N SER A 319 9.83 -29.24 6.54
CA SER A 319 8.82 -29.21 7.62
C SER A 319 8.29 -30.60 7.92
N ILE A 320 8.05 -31.42 6.89
CA ILE A 320 7.63 -32.83 7.02
C ILE A 320 8.75 -33.66 7.65
N GLU A 321 9.99 -33.47 7.23
CA GLU A 321 11.15 -34.24 7.72
C GLU A 321 11.50 -33.89 9.17
N ARG A 322 11.48 -32.59 9.55
CA ARG A 322 11.60 -32.14 10.94
C ARG A 322 10.47 -32.69 11.82
N LYS A 323 9.20 -32.67 11.34
CA LYS A 323 8.06 -33.27 12.06
C LYS A 323 8.22 -34.78 12.26
N LYS A 324 8.71 -35.49 11.25
CA LYS A 324 9.02 -36.92 11.33
C LYS A 324 10.10 -37.19 12.39
N LEU A 325 11.18 -36.40 12.39
CA LEU A 325 12.26 -36.51 13.38
C LEU A 325 11.77 -36.25 14.81
N ILE A 326 10.87 -35.29 15.01
CA ILE A 326 10.24 -35.03 16.32
C ILE A 326 9.40 -36.24 16.76
N LEU A 327 8.54 -36.76 15.90
CA LEU A 327 7.72 -37.96 16.16
C LEU A 327 8.57 -39.20 16.50
N GLU A 328 9.68 -39.39 15.80
CA GLU A 328 10.62 -40.50 16.05
C GLU A 328 11.32 -40.34 17.41
N ASN A 329 11.73 -39.13 17.79
CA ASN A 329 12.28 -38.84 19.12
C ASN A 329 11.24 -38.99 20.25
N GLU A 330 10.00 -38.51 20.07
CA GLU A 330 8.89 -38.70 21.01
C GLU A 330 8.58 -40.19 21.22
N GLN A 331 8.62 -40.98 20.15
CA GLN A 331 8.40 -42.42 20.21
C GLN A 331 9.55 -43.17 20.90
N ILE A 332 10.82 -42.75 20.70
CA ILE A 332 11.98 -43.23 21.47
C ILE A 332 11.83 -42.88 22.95
N GLN A 333 11.48 -41.64 23.29
CA GLN A 333 11.28 -41.20 24.67
C GLN A 333 10.14 -41.98 25.35
N THR A 334 9.03 -42.20 24.65
CA THR A 334 7.90 -43.01 25.13
C THR A 334 8.31 -44.46 25.40
N ASN A 335 9.12 -45.06 24.53
CA ASN A 335 9.65 -46.42 24.73
C ASN A 335 10.62 -46.50 25.93
N ASN A 336 11.46 -45.48 26.12
CA ASN A 336 12.38 -45.41 27.27
C ASN A 336 11.61 -45.31 28.59
N LEU A 337 10.65 -44.37 28.69
CA LEU A 337 9.78 -44.21 29.87
C LEU A 337 8.98 -45.49 30.18
N ARG A 338 8.53 -46.21 29.14
CA ARG A 338 7.86 -47.51 29.29
C ARG A 338 8.79 -48.59 29.85
N SER A 339 10.06 -48.60 29.44
CA SER A 339 11.08 -49.52 29.98
C SER A 339 11.43 -49.21 31.44
N GLU A 340 11.48 -47.93 31.81
CA GLU A 340 11.69 -47.51 33.21
C GLU A 340 10.49 -47.86 34.09
N LEU A 341 9.26 -47.66 33.60
CA LEU A 341 8.04 -48.10 34.29
C LEU A 341 8.05 -49.62 34.54
N GLU A 342 8.42 -50.42 33.54
CA GLU A 342 8.47 -51.89 33.66
C GLU A 342 9.56 -52.37 34.65
N LYS A 343 10.69 -51.65 34.76
CA LYS A 343 11.71 -51.90 35.80
C LYS A 343 11.16 -51.56 37.19
N SER A 344 10.58 -50.38 37.36
CA SER A 344 10.04 -49.93 38.65
C SER A 344 8.86 -50.81 39.12
N GLN A 345 8.06 -51.35 38.20
CA GLN A 345 7.04 -52.36 38.53
C GLN A 345 7.67 -53.64 39.08
N LYS A 346 8.72 -54.18 38.46
CA LYS A 346 9.43 -55.38 38.95
C LYS A 346 10.14 -55.15 40.29
N GLU A 347 10.70 -53.96 40.50
CA GLU A 347 11.26 -53.56 41.80
C GLU A 347 10.18 -53.48 42.89
N ASN A 348 8.99 -52.95 42.58
CA ASN A 348 7.85 -52.95 43.51
C ASN A 348 7.33 -54.37 43.78
N GLU A 349 7.29 -55.27 42.80
CA GLU A 349 6.93 -56.68 43.02
C GLU A 349 7.94 -57.38 43.96
N GLN A 350 9.25 -57.17 43.77
CA GLN A 350 10.29 -57.69 44.66
C GLN A 350 10.22 -57.07 46.07
N LEU A 351 9.92 -55.76 46.18
CA LEU A 351 9.75 -55.09 47.47
C LEU A 351 8.53 -55.62 48.22
N ASN A 352 7.42 -55.90 47.52
CA ASN A 352 6.23 -56.51 48.12
C ASN A 352 6.49 -57.96 48.58
N GLN A 353 7.23 -58.76 47.80
CA GLN A 353 7.63 -60.11 48.20
C GLN A 353 8.52 -60.10 49.46
N THR A 354 9.56 -59.27 49.47
CA THR A 354 10.47 -59.15 50.63
C THR A 354 9.78 -58.58 51.87
N THR A 355 8.83 -57.65 51.70
CA THR A 355 7.98 -57.14 52.80
C THR A 355 7.07 -58.23 53.37
N SER A 356 6.49 -59.07 52.51
CA SER A 356 5.69 -60.24 52.95
C SER A 356 6.52 -61.23 53.76
N GLU A 357 7.72 -61.59 53.28
CA GLU A 357 8.66 -62.43 54.03
C GLU A 357 9.08 -61.81 55.37
N LEU A 358 9.33 -60.50 55.41
CA LEU A 358 9.74 -59.80 56.62
C LEU A 358 8.63 -59.78 57.66
N ASN A 359 7.39 -59.53 57.25
CA ASN A 359 6.21 -59.61 58.12
C ASN A 359 6.04 -61.03 58.69
N GLN A 360 6.18 -62.07 57.86
CA GLN A 360 6.11 -63.46 58.33
C GLN A 360 7.24 -63.79 59.33
N LYS A 361 8.45 -63.26 59.13
CA LYS A 361 9.57 -63.41 60.09
C LYS A 361 9.30 -62.67 61.40
N LEU A 362 8.71 -61.46 61.33
CA LEU A 362 8.35 -60.65 62.50
C LEU A 362 7.25 -61.31 63.35
N GLU A 363 6.20 -61.84 62.71
CA GLU A 363 5.10 -62.53 63.38
C GLU A 363 5.59 -63.79 64.13
N ASN A 364 6.48 -64.58 63.50
CA ASN A 364 7.16 -65.70 64.17
C ASN A 364 8.01 -65.24 65.36
N GLN A 365 8.71 -64.10 65.28
CA GLN A 365 9.46 -63.53 66.41
C GLN A 365 8.53 -63.08 67.55
N ILE A 366 7.37 -62.51 67.25
CA ILE A 366 6.38 -62.10 68.26
C ILE A 366 5.84 -63.32 69.02
N VAL A 367 5.52 -64.42 68.31
CA VAL A 367 5.09 -65.68 68.92
C VAL A 367 6.17 -66.26 69.85
N GLN A 368 7.44 -66.26 69.42
CA GLN A 368 8.55 -66.71 70.27
C GLN A 368 8.76 -65.81 71.50
N SER A 369 8.71 -64.48 71.33
CA SER A 369 8.85 -63.52 72.42
C SER A 369 7.77 -63.72 73.49
N ASN A 370 6.50 -63.86 73.08
CA ASN A 370 5.38 -64.10 73.98
C ASN A 370 5.55 -65.39 74.81
N ALA A 371 6.09 -66.47 74.24
CA ALA A 371 6.40 -67.69 74.98
C ALA A 371 7.47 -67.47 76.07
N THR A 372 8.50 -66.67 75.80
CA THR A 372 9.53 -66.34 76.82
C THR A 372 8.99 -65.44 77.93
N ILE A 373 8.06 -64.54 77.63
CA ILE A 373 7.40 -63.67 78.63
C ILE A 373 6.59 -64.50 79.62
N GLN A 374 5.88 -65.53 79.15
CA GLN A 374 5.09 -66.43 80.00
C GLN A 374 5.98 -67.21 81.00
N ASP A 375 7.10 -67.77 80.55
CA ASP A 375 8.06 -68.50 81.39
C ASP A 375 8.78 -67.58 82.41
N LEU A 376 9.02 -66.31 82.06
CA LEU A 376 9.53 -65.30 82.99
C LEU A 376 8.50 -64.91 84.08
N GLN A 377 7.22 -64.85 83.75
CA GLN A 377 6.16 -64.56 84.72
C GLN A 377 6.04 -65.65 85.79
N GLU A 378 6.13 -66.94 85.42
CA GLU A 378 6.18 -68.04 86.40
C GLU A 378 7.37 -67.93 87.37
N LYS A 379 8.55 -67.57 86.85
CA LYS A 379 9.77 -67.40 87.64
C LYS A 379 9.63 -66.21 88.62
N GLN A 380 8.98 -65.13 88.20
CA GLN A 380 8.71 -63.98 89.08
C GLN A 380 7.74 -64.33 90.23
N GLN A 381 6.71 -65.14 89.99
CA GLN A 381 5.80 -65.61 91.04
C GLN A 381 6.54 -66.47 92.08
N LYS A 382 7.37 -67.42 91.63
CA LYS A 382 8.17 -68.30 92.50
C LYS A 382 9.13 -67.50 93.40
N MET A 383 9.74 -66.42 92.89
CA MET A 383 10.64 -65.56 93.67
C MET A 383 9.94 -64.69 94.73
N LYS A 384 8.69 -64.24 94.49
CA LYS A 384 7.91 -63.48 95.48
C LYS A 384 7.61 -64.26 96.76
N ILE A 385 7.48 -65.59 96.67
CA ILE A 385 7.20 -66.49 97.81
C ILE A 385 8.43 -66.67 98.72
N LEU A 386 9.64 -66.48 98.18
CA LEU A 386 10.90 -66.55 98.95
C LEU A 386 11.15 -65.26 99.74
N LEU A 387 10.90 -64.10 99.13
CA LEU A 387 11.12 -62.78 99.74
C LEU A 387 10.20 -62.47 100.93
N SER A 388 9.01 -63.07 101.01
CA SER A 388 8.11 -62.94 102.16
C SER A 388 8.58 -63.77 103.37
N ARG A 389 9.36 -64.83 103.15
CA ARG A 389 9.88 -65.72 104.20
C ARG A 389 11.10 -65.11 104.90
N LEU A 390 12.03 -64.57 104.13
CA LEU A 390 13.27 -63.96 104.64
C LEU A 390 13.03 -62.68 105.47
N LYS A 391 11.93 -61.97 105.21
CA LYS A 391 11.56 -60.73 105.93
C LYS A 391 11.10 -60.93 107.37
N LYS A 392 11.03 -62.17 107.88
CA LYS A 392 10.51 -62.49 109.23
C LYS A 392 11.59 -62.79 110.28
N GLU A 393 12.85 -62.87 109.88
CA GLU A 393 13.97 -63.26 110.77
C GLU A 393 14.91 -62.08 111.12
N LEU A 394 14.72 -60.91 110.48
CA LEU A 394 15.63 -59.76 110.58
C LEU A 394 15.06 -58.62 111.46
N GLN A 395 14.62 -58.92 112.69
CA GLN A 395 14.01 -57.92 113.58
C GLN A 395 14.30 -58.06 115.09
N GLU A 396 15.39 -58.71 115.50
CA GLU A 396 15.80 -58.80 116.92
C GLU A 396 17.29 -58.45 117.17
N LYS A 397 17.55 -57.84 118.34
CA LYS A 397 18.85 -57.38 118.93
C LYS A 397 19.42 -56.09 118.31
N THR A 398 19.71 -54.95 119.00
CA THR A 398 20.08 -54.60 120.41
C THR A 398 21.52 -55.00 120.82
N GLN A 399 22.34 -54.22 121.55
CA GLN A 399 22.23 -52.83 122.08
C GLN A 399 23.61 -52.27 122.61
N GLN A 400 23.68 -50.95 122.88
CA GLN A 400 24.50 -50.20 123.89
C GLN A 400 26.01 -49.82 123.68
N PRO A 401 26.52 -48.70 124.31
CA PRO A 401 27.91 -48.20 124.23
C PRO A 401 28.61 -47.88 125.61
N LYS A 402 29.89 -47.41 125.61
CA LYS A 402 30.61 -46.48 126.58
C LYS A 402 32.16 -46.59 126.43
N GLN A 403 33.06 -45.75 127.03
CA GLN A 403 33.21 -44.28 127.15
C GLN A 403 34.54 -43.88 127.90
N SER A 404 35.29 -42.87 127.42
CA SER A 404 36.35 -42.04 128.11
C SER A 404 37.70 -42.64 128.56
N LEU A 405 38.82 -41.97 128.21
CA LEU A 405 40.03 -41.79 129.05
C LEU A 405 40.85 -40.51 128.67
N ILE A 406 40.39 -39.35 129.16
CA ILE A 406 40.65 -38.00 128.63
C ILE A 406 42.11 -37.49 128.53
N ASP A 407 43.08 -37.96 129.33
CA ASP A 407 44.43 -37.36 129.32
C ASP A 407 45.37 -37.89 128.22
N LEU A 408 45.07 -39.06 127.64
CA LEU A 408 45.62 -39.42 126.33
C LEU A 408 44.83 -38.70 125.22
N GLU A 409 43.53 -38.53 125.41
CA GLU A 409 42.67 -37.80 124.46
C GLU A 409 43.14 -36.36 124.28
N LEU A 410 43.74 -35.65 125.26
CA LEU A 410 44.28 -34.30 125.01
C LEU A 410 45.42 -34.27 123.98
N ALA A 411 46.37 -35.21 124.05
CA ALA A 411 47.46 -35.30 123.06
C ALA A 411 46.97 -35.81 121.70
N ASP A 412 46.00 -36.73 121.70
CA ASP A 412 45.36 -37.18 120.47
C ASP A 412 44.31 -36.17 119.96
N TYR A 413 43.80 -35.24 120.77
CA TYR A 413 43.02 -34.06 120.36
C TYR A 413 43.94 -33.00 119.78
N GLU A 414 45.16 -32.78 120.28
CA GLU A 414 46.13 -31.92 119.59
C GLU A 414 46.53 -32.49 118.23
N LYS A 415 46.81 -33.81 118.15
CA LYS A 415 47.02 -34.48 116.85
C LYS A 415 45.78 -34.46 115.98
N THR A 416 44.58 -34.66 116.52
CA THR A 416 43.32 -34.65 115.76
C THR A 416 42.95 -33.24 115.34
N ILE A 417 43.23 -32.21 116.12
CA ILE A 417 43.09 -30.79 115.72
C ILE A 417 44.12 -30.47 114.65
N LYS A 418 45.34 -31.04 114.71
CA LYS A 418 46.32 -30.89 113.64
C LYS A 418 45.88 -31.60 112.36
N THR A 419 45.50 -32.87 112.40
CA THR A 419 44.98 -33.58 111.21
C THR A 419 43.65 -33.02 110.74
N LEU A 420 42.80 -32.46 111.61
CA LEU A 420 41.61 -31.70 111.22
C LEU A 420 41.97 -30.36 110.56
N LYS A 421 43.04 -29.67 110.96
CA LYS A 421 43.55 -28.48 110.26
C LYS A 421 44.22 -28.82 108.93
N ASP A 422 44.97 -29.92 108.88
CA ASP A 422 45.57 -30.43 107.64
C ASP A 422 44.46 -30.90 106.67
N ASN A 423 43.43 -31.57 107.18
CA ASN A 423 42.21 -31.93 106.42
C ASN A 423 41.36 -30.70 106.05
N LEU A 424 41.25 -29.68 106.92
CA LEU A 424 40.55 -28.44 106.62
C LEU A 424 41.25 -27.72 105.48
N THR A 425 42.57 -27.49 105.57
CA THR A 425 43.35 -26.86 104.50
C THR A 425 43.42 -27.71 103.22
N HIS A 426 43.32 -29.04 103.31
CA HIS A 426 43.13 -29.90 102.15
C HIS A 426 41.74 -29.74 101.53
N LYS A 427 40.67 -29.65 102.33
CA LYS A 427 39.31 -29.39 101.85
C LYS A 427 39.09 -27.95 101.38
N ASP A 428 39.77 -26.97 101.96
CA ASP A 428 39.79 -25.58 101.47
C ASP A 428 40.49 -25.50 100.11
N LYS A 429 41.55 -26.29 99.89
CA LYS A 429 42.16 -26.47 98.55
C LYS A 429 41.20 -27.17 97.59
N GLU A 430 40.61 -28.31 97.96
CA GLU A 430 39.64 -29.03 97.12
C GLU A 430 38.41 -28.14 96.77
N ILE A 431 37.95 -27.31 97.70
CA ILE A 431 36.90 -26.31 97.48
C ILE A 431 37.39 -25.18 96.56
N GLN A 432 38.67 -24.80 96.61
CA GLN A 432 39.25 -23.80 95.72
C GLN A 432 39.47 -24.35 94.32
N ASP A 433 40.04 -25.56 94.18
CA ASP A 433 40.17 -26.29 92.92
C ASP A 433 38.80 -26.46 92.25
N LEU A 434 37.76 -26.83 93.01
CA LEU A 434 36.37 -26.92 92.52
C LEU A 434 35.74 -25.56 92.17
N ARG A 435 36.16 -24.45 92.80
CA ARG A 435 35.74 -23.10 92.39
C ARG A 435 36.41 -22.68 91.10
N ASP A 436 37.69 -22.99 90.94
CA ASP A 436 38.47 -22.63 89.77
C ASP A 436 38.07 -23.50 88.56
N ASP A 437 37.69 -24.76 88.76
CA ASP A 437 36.99 -25.56 87.74
C ASP A 437 35.60 -24.97 87.41
N LEU A 438 34.86 -24.47 88.40
CA LEU A 438 33.54 -23.88 88.18
C LEU A 438 33.60 -22.52 87.48
N THR A 439 34.63 -21.70 87.69
CA THR A 439 34.87 -20.50 86.88
C THR A 439 35.29 -20.88 85.45
N ASN A 440 36.23 -21.81 85.28
CA ASN A 440 36.63 -22.35 83.97
C ASN A 440 35.43 -22.91 83.16
N VAL A 441 34.49 -23.60 83.82
CA VAL A 441 33.27 -24.12 83.19
C VAL A 441 32.27 -23.00 82.86
N ASN A 442 32.17 -21.95 83.69
CA ASN A 442 31.33 -20.78 83.39
C ASN A 442 31.89 -19.95 82.22
N GLU A 443 33.21 -19.73 82.14
CA GLU A 443 33.85 -19.04 81.02
C GLU A 443 33.67 -19.80 79.71
N LYS A 444 33.84 -21.14 79.72
CA LYS A 444 33.53 -22.00 78.56
C LYS A 444 32.04 -21.90 78.16
N ASN A 445 31.12 -21.87 79.13
CA ASN A 445 29.69 -21.68 78.85
C ASN A 445 29.38 -20.28 78.26
N LEU A 446 30.08 -19.23 78.67
CA LEU A 446 29.94 -17.88 78.10
C LEU A 446 30.48 -17.83 76.67
N SER A 447 31.66 -18.41 76.42
CA SER A 447 32.24 -18.50 75.07
C SER A 447 31.37 -19.31 74.11
N LEU A 448 30.82 -20.46 74.55
CA LEU A 448 29.89 -21.26 73.74
C LEU A 448 28.56 -20.55 73.47
N LYS A 449 28.05 -19.74 74.42
CA LYS A 449 26.86 -18.91 74.18
C LYS A 449 27.12 -17.83 73.14
N GLN A 450 28.28 -17.16 73.19
CA GLN A 450 28.68 -16.19 72.17
C GLN A 450 28.89 -16.85 70.81
N GLU A 451 29.43 -18.07 70.75
CA GLU A 451 29.55 -18.84 69.51
C GLU A 451 28.17 -19.20 68.93
N ILE A 452 27.22 -19.65 69.77
CA ILE A 452 25.83 -19.90 69.35
C ILE A 452 25.16 -18.62 68.82
N GLU A 453 25.28 -17.50 69.53
CA GLU A 453 24.71 -16.21 69.12
C GLU A 453 25.29 -15.73 67.77
N ASN A 454 26.60 -15.86 67.57
CA ASN A 454 27.26 -15.56 66.29
C ASN A 454 26.78 -16.49 65.16
N LEU A 455 26.57 -17.79 65.43
CA LEU A 455 26.04 -18.75 64.47
C LEU A 455 24.57 -18.48 64.13
N GLU A 456 23.76 -18.03 65.09
CA GLU A 456 22.36 -17.62 64.86
C GLU A 456 22.28 -16.34 64.01
N GLN A 457 23.13 -15.35 64.27
CA GLN A 457 23.25 -14.14 63.43
C GLN A 457 23.71 -14.50 62.00
N LEU A 458 24.72 -15.36 61.85
CA LEU A 458 25.21 -15.79 60.54
C LEU A 458 24.12 -16.58 59.79
N LYS A 459 23.40 -17.47 60.47
CA LYS A 459 22.24 -18.18 59.91
C LYS A 459 21.18 -17.20 59.40
N LEU A 460 20.79 -16.21 60.21
CA LEU A 460 19.80 -15.20 59.82
C LEU A 460 20.25 -14.43 58.57
N GLN A 461 21.50 -13.98 58.51
CA GLN A 461 22.07 -13.30 57.33
C GLN A 461 22.09 -14.21 56.09
N THR A 462 22.39 -15.50 56.23
CA THR A 462 22.31 -16.45 55.09
C THR A 462 20.88 -16.67 54.62
N GLN A 463 19.90 -16.70 55.53
CA GLN A 463 18.50 -16.84 55.19
C GLN A 463 17.96 -15.59 54.48
N GLU A 464 18.27 -14.39 54.98
CA GLU A 464 17.94 -13.14 54.27
C GLU A 464 18.52 -13.09 52.85
N ARG A 465 19.77 -13.56 52.67
CA ARG A 465 20.41 -13.65 51.35
C ARG A 465 19.68 -14.65 50.45
N ALA A 466 19.28 -15.80 50.98
CA ALA A 466 18.48 -16.78 50.24
C ALA A 466 17.11 -16.23 49.81
N ASP A 467 16.41 -15.51 50.69
CA ASP A 467 15.13 -14.87 50.37
C ASP A 467 15.27 -13.74 49.36
N LYS A 468 16.33 -12.90 49.46
CA LYS A 468 16.67 -11.88 48.46
C LYS A 468 16.98 -12.50 47.09
N ILE A 469 17.76 -13.59 47.04
CA ILE A 469 18.05 -14.33 45.81
C ILE A 469 16.78 -14.97 45.23
N LYS A 470 15.88 -15.51 46.08
CA LYS A 470 14.60 -16.08 45.66
C LYS A 470 13.69 -15.02 45.03
N ILE A 471 13.58 -13.83 45.63
CA ILE A 471 12.80 -12.72 45.07
C ILE A 471 13.35 -12.33 43.69
N LEU A 472 14.67 -12.17 43.54
CA LEU A 472 15.31 -11.87 42.25
C LEU A 472 15.12 -12.99 41.22
N LEU A 473 15.12 -14.26 41.64
CA LEU A 473 14.85 -15.40 40.78
C LEU A 473 13.39 -15.39 40.29
N ASP A 474 12.44 -15.01 41.15
CA ASP A 474 11.02 -14.99 40.81
C ASP A 474 10.62 -13.73 40.01
N THR A 475 11.29 -12.57 40.18
CA THR A 475 11.14 -11.43 39.25
C THR A 475 11.73 -11.72 37.88
N THR A 476 12.96 -12.24 37.80
CA THR A 476 13.61 -12.55 36.50
C THR A 476 12.89 -13.68 35.74
N LYS A 477 12.29 -14.66 36.43
CA LYS A 477 11.34 -15.61 35.79
C LYS A 477 10.14 -14.92 35.18
N LYS A 478 9.56 -13.93 35.87
CA LYS A 478 8.40 -13.19 35.38
C LYS A 478 8.78 -12.33 34.17
N GLU A 479 9.87 -11.58 34.27
CA GLU A 479 10.43 -10.78 33.16
C GLU A 479 10.72 -11.65 31.93
N LEU A 480 11.27 -12.86 32.12
CA LEU A 480 11.49 -13.83 31.05
C LEU A 480 10.20 -14.39 30.44
N GLN A 481 9.11 -14.47 31.19
CA GLN A 481 7.79 -14.86 30.67
C GLN A 481 7.13 -13.71 29.91
N ASP A 482 7.10 -12.51 30.53
CA ASP A 482 6.58 -11.28 29.93
C ASP A 482 7.31 -10.99 28.59
N ALA A 483 8.63 -11.21 28.52
CA ALA A 483 9.43 -11.10 27.29
C ALA A 483 9.07 -12.13 26.21
N LYS A 484 8.78 -13.40 26.58
CA LYS A 484 8.35 -14.43 25.63
C LYS A 484 6.96 -14.17 25.05
N ASP A 485 6.04 -13.67 25.87
CA ASP A 485 4.71 -13.31 25.39
C ASP A 485 4.75 -12.07 24.49
N LEU A 486 5.66 -11.11 24.73
CA LEU A 486 5.99 -10.03 23.79
C LEU A 486 6.64 -10.54 22.48
N GLU A 487 7.58 -11.49 22.56
CA GLU A 487 8.19 -12.12 21.37
C GLU A 487 7.13 -12.81 20.50
N LYS A 488 6.24 -13.58 21.13
CA LYS A 488 5.09 -14.23 20.48
C LYS A 488 4.14 -13.22 19.82
N GLN A 489 3.85 -12.10 20.47
CA GLN A 489 3.06 -11.02 19.86
C GLN A 489 3.77 -10.39 18.65
N ARG A 490 5.11 -10.27 18.68
CA ARG A 490 5.88 -9.80 17.51
C ARG A 490 5.77 -10.77 16.33
N TYR A 491 5.99 -12.07 16.53
CA TYR A 491 5.79 -13.05 15.43
C TYR A 491 4.37 -13.01 14.85
N GLN A 492 3.34 -12.84 15.68
CA GLN A 492 1.96 -12.70 15.20
C GLN A 492 1.74 -11.40 14.41
N ASN A 493 2.36 -10.29 14.82
CA ASN A 493 2.31 -9.03 14.08
C ASN A 493 3.09 -9.10 12.76
N ASP A 494 4.23 -9.77 12.73
CA ASP A 494 5.04 -9.93 11.51
C ASP A 494 4.32 -10.83 10.48
N ASP A 495 3.61 -11.88 10.91
CA ASP A 495 2.75 -12.71 10.04
C ASP A 495 1.52 -11.94 9.53
N ASN A 496 0.90 -11.12 10.40
CA ASN A 496 -0.18 -10.19 9.99
C ASN A 496 0.31 -9.14 8.98
N LEU A 497 1.51 -8.58 9.16
CA LEU A 497 2.14 -7.64 8.23
C LEU A 497 2.50 -8.34 6.92
N ARG A 498 3.02 -9.57 6.96
CA ARG A 498 3.39 -10.32 5.77
C ARG A 498 2.17 -10.71 4.94
N THR A 499 1.13 -11.25 5.57
CA THR A 499 -0.13 -11.57 4.89
C THR A 499 -0.86 -10.32 4.37
N LEU A 500 -0.65 -9.13 4.96
CA LEU A 500 -1.10 -7.87 4.39
C LEU A 500 -0.26 -7.43 3.19
N PHE A 501 1.07 -7.56 3.25
CA PHE A 501 1.96 -7.28 2.12
C PHE A 501 1.63 -8.16 0.92
N ASP A 502 1.48 -9.48 1.13
CA ASP A 502 1.16 -10.43 0.07
C ASP A 502 -0.23 -10.14 -0.55
N LYS A 503 -1.22 -9.67 0.23
CA LYS A 503 -2.50 -9.16 -0.29
C LYS A 503 -2.34 -7.91 -1.16
N LEU A 504 -1.60 -6.91 -0.69
CA LEU A 504 -1.35 -5.67 -1.44
C LEU A 504 -0.55 -5.93 -2.72
N GLN A 505 0.35 -6.92 -2.72
CA GLN A 505 1.06 -7.38 -3.91
C GLN A 505 0.09 -8.01 -4.93
N ILE A 506 -0.84 -8.87 -4.49
CA ILE A 506 -1.88 -9.45 -5.35
C ILE A 506 -2.82 -8.35 -5.90
N GLU A 507 -3.24 -7.39 -5.09
CA GLU A 507 -4.04 -6.23 -5.53
C GLU A 507 -3.28 -5.37 -6.55
N LEU A 508 -1.98 -5.12 -6.33
CA LEU A 508 -1.13 -4.40 -7.27
C LEU A 508 -1.01 -5.14 -8.61
N ASP A 509 -0.83 -6.47 -8.59
CA ASP A 509 -0.66 -7.27 -9.80
C ASP A 509 -1.97 -7.49 -10.56
N THR A 510 -3.13 -7.57 -9.88
CA THR A 510 -4.43 -7.54 -10.57
C THR A 510 -4.68 -6.17 -11.22
N ASN A 511 -4.30 -5.07 -10.56
CA ASN A 511 -4.39 -3.73 -11.16
C ASN A 511 -3.46 -3.54 -12.37
N LYS A 512 -2.26 -4.13 -12.37
CA LYS A 512 -1.40 -4.17 -13.59
C LYS A 512 -2.12 -4.90 -14.73
N VAL A 513 -2.75 -6.05 -14.46
CA VAL A 513 -3.48 -6.83 -15.47
C VAL A 513 -4.70 -6.07 -16.02
N THR A 514 -5.49 -5.41 -15.18
CA THR A 514 -6.64 -4.61 -15.66
C THR A 514 -6.19 -3.38 -16.45
N ILE A 515 -5.11 -2.71 -16.06
CA ILE A 515 -4.49 -1.64 -16.85
C ILE A 515 -4.03 -2.16 -18.21
N SER A 516 -3.36 -3.32 -18.29
CA SER A 516 -2.96 -3.93 -19.56
C SER A 516 -4.15 -4.31 -20.44
N GLN A 517 -5.24 -4.82 -19.85
CA GLN A 517 -6.49 -5.11 -20.58
C GLN A 517 -7.12 -3.83 -21.16
N LEU A 518 -7.30 -2.79 -20.33
CA LEU A 518 -7.83 -1.50 -20.77
C LEU A 518 -6.96 -0.82 -21.84
N LEU A 519 -5.63 -0.99 -21.76
CA LEU A 519 -4.70 -0.48 -22.78
C LEU A 519 -4.85 -1.23 -24.12
N SER A 520 -5.05 -2.55 -24.07
CA SER A 520 -5.36 -3.38 -25.26
C SER A 520 -6.72 -3.02 -25.86
N GLU A 521 -7.77 -2.87 -25.05
CA GLU A 521 -9.09 -2.44 -25.51
C GLU A 521 -9.05 -1.04 -26.14
N LYS A 522 -8.35 -0.09 -25.52
CA LYS A 522 -8.10 1.25 -26.08
C LYS A 522 -7.41 1.16 -27.44
N GLN A 523 -6.40 0.29 -27.59
CA GLN A 523 -5.72 0.09 -28.87
C GLN A 523 -6.66 -0.52 -29.92
N GLN A 524 -7.42 -1.57 -29.59
CA GLN A 524 -8.39 -2.17 -30.50
C GLN A 524 -9.48 -1.18 -30.93
N LEU A 525 -9.94 -0.30 -30.04
CA LEU A 525 -10.89 0.76 -30.36
C LEU A 525 -10.27 1.84 -31.27
N ALA A 526 -9.02 2.23 -31.03
CA ALA A 526 -8.29 3.17 -31.88
C ALA A 526 -8.04 2.59 -33.30
N GLU A 527 -7.67 1.30 -33.39
CA GLU A 527 -7.51 0.59 -34.66
C GLU A 527 -8.84 0.46 -35.40
N ARG A 528 -9.95 0.14 -34.71
CA ARG A 528 -11.30 0.15 -35.32
C ARG A 528 -11.69 1.53 -35.82
N LEU A 529 -11.43 2.58 -35.05
CA LEU A 529 -11.75 3.97 -35.43
C LEU A 529 -10.92 4.42 -36.65
N ASN A 530 -9.62 4.12 -36.67
CA ASN A 530 -8.75 4.39 -37.82
C ASN A 530 -9.20 3.62 -39.06
N ASN A 531 -9.48 2.32 -38.94
CA ASN A 531 -9.99 1.51 -40.05
C ASN A 531 -11.32 2.05 -40.59
N GLN A 532 -12.24 2.50 -39.70
CA GLN A 532 -13.50 3.12 -40.11
C GLN A 532 -13.27 4.47 -40.81
N SER A 533 -12.37 5.30 -40.28
CA SER A 533 -11.94 6.57 -40.90
C SER A 533 -11.35 6.33 -42.30
N ASP A 534 -10.50 5.33 -42.46
CA ASP A 534 -9.93 4.92 -43.74
C ASP A 534 -11.01 4.46 -44.74
N THR A 535 -11.99 3.66 -44.30
CA THR A 535 -13.12 3.27 -45.17
C THR A 535 -13.98 4.46 -45.55
N ASN A 536 -14.23 5.40 -44.63
CA ASN A 536 -14.99 6.62 -44.90
C ASN A 536 -14.25 7.54 -45.86
N GLN A 537 -12.92 7.70 -45.73
CA GLN A 537 -12.14 8.50 -46.67
C GLN A 537 -12.14 7.87 -48.07
N ARG A 538 -12.05 6.54 -48.17
CA ARG A 538 -12.14 5.83 -49.47
C ARG A 538 -13.52 6.00 -50.12
N THR A 539 -14.62 5.98 -49.35
CA THR A 539 -15.96 6.23 -49.90
C THR A 539 -16.20 7.70 -50.24
N ILE A 540 -15.66 8.65 -49.47
CA ILE A 540 -15.64 10.08 -49.82
C ILE A 540 -14.93 10.29 -51.16
N ASN A 541 -13.68 9.82 -51.30
CA ASN A 541 -12.92 9.97 -52.54
C ASN A 541 -13.65 9.38 -53.76
N LEU A 542 -14.32 8.22 -53.59
CA LEU A 542 -15.12 7.59 -54.64
C LEU A 542 -16.36 8.43 -55.02
N LEU A 543 -17.06 8.99 -54.03
CA LEU A 543 -18.21 9.86 -54.25
C LEU A 543 -17.81 11.19 -54.89
N GLU A 544 -16.67 11.76 -54.51
CA GLU A 544 -16.09 12.95 -55.14
C GLU A 544 -15.71 12.70 -56.60
N GLN A 545 -15.10 11.53 -56.90
CA GLN A 545 -14.79 11.13 -58.28
C GLN A 545 -16.08 10.95 -59.12
N ASN A 546 -17.10 10.28 -58.58
CA ASN A 546 -18.39 10.12 -59.26
C ASN A 546 -19.09 11.48 -59.48
N LEU A 547 -19.02 12.38 -58.51
CA LEU A 547 -19.55 13.75 -58.60
C LEU A 547 -18.79 14.61 -59.61
N HIS A 548 -17.48 14.40 -59.77
CA HIS A 548 -16.69 15.01 -60.84
C HIS A 548 -17.10 14.49 -62.22
N ILE A 549 -17.31 13.17 -62.38
CA ILE A 549 -17.79 12.57 -63.63
C ILE A 549 -19.16 13.12 -64.00
N ALA A 550 -20.12 13.11 -63.07
CA ALA A 550 -21.47 13.61 -63.32
C ALA A 550 -21.51 15.13 -63.63
N LYS A 551 -20.59 15.93 -63.06
CA LYS A 551 -20.42 17.35 -63.44
C LYS A 551 -19.88 17.48 -64.87
N HIS A 552 -18.87 16.70 -65.24
CA HIS A 552 -18.29 16.71 -66.57
C HIS A 552 -19.29 16.26 -67.65
N GLU A 553 -20.08 15.23 -67.37
CA GLU A 553 -21.21 14.80 -68.22
C GLU A 553 -22.29 15.89 -68.35
N LEU A 554 -22.62 16.56 -67.25
CA LEU A 554 -23.57 17.69 -67.25
C LEU A 554 -23.05 18.88 -68.08
N ASP A 555 -21.74 19.19 -68.01
CA ASP A 555 -21.15 20.30 -68.76
C ASP A 555 -20.99 19.97 -70.25
N ILE A 556 -20.71 18.71 -70.61
CA ILE A 556 -20.86 18.23 -72.00
C ILE A 556 -22.31 18.38 -72.46
N ALA A 557 -23.29 17.91 -71.69
CA ALA A 557 -24.70 18.00 -72.06
C ALA A 557 -25.21 19.44 -72.20
N LYS A 558 -24.64 20.40 -71.45
CA LYS A 558 -24.86 21.85 -71.66
C LYS A 558 -24.25 22.32 -72.98
N GLN A 559 -23.02 21.92 -73.30
CA GLN A 559 -22.36 22.31 -74.55
C GLN A 559 -23.06 21.71 -75.79
N ASP A 560 -23.54 20.46 -75.69
CA ASP A 560 -24.40 19.83 -76.70
C ASP A 560 -25.75 20.55 -76.82
N TYR A 561 -26.34 21.00 -75.70
CA TYR A 561 -27.57 21.81 -75.71
C TYR A 561 -27.33 23.21 -76.31
N GLU A 562 -26.23 23.88 -76.00
CA GLU A 562 -25.88 25.19 -76.56
C GLU A 562 -25.62 25.09 -78.06
N THR A 563 -24.85 24.11 -78.51
CA THR A 563 -24.63 23.87 -79.95
C THR A 563 -25.92 23.47 -80.66
N LEU A 564 -26.78 22.64 -80.08
CA LEU A 564 -28.10 22.32 -80.63
C LEU A 564 -29.05 23.53 -80.65
N GLN A 565 -28.98 24.41 -79.66
CA GLN A 565 -29.76 25.65 -79.59
C GLN A 565 -29.27 26.67 -80.63
N ASP A 566 -27.96 26.76 -80.87
CA ASP A 566 -27.40 27.56 -81.96
C ASP A 566 -27.70 26.94 -83.32
N ASP A 567 -27.66 25.62 -83.48
CA ASP A 567 -28.08 24.98 -84.73
C ASP A 567 -29.60 25.12 -84.96
N PHE A 568 -30.41 25.15 -83.89
CA PHE A 568 -31.84 25.49 -83.94
C PHE A 568 -32.06 26.97 -84.28
N ASN A 569 -31.26 27.90 -83.76
CA ASN A 569 -31.31 29.31 -84.14
C ASN A 569 -30.88 29.50 -85.61
N ASN A 570 -29.81 28.84 -86.04
CA ASN A 570 -29.34 28.81 -87.42
C ASN A 570 -30.36 28.12 -88.34
N TYR A 571 -31.04 27.07 -87.87
CA TYR A 571 -32.14 26.43 -88.59
C TYR A 571 -33.36 27.34 -88.64
N LYS A 572 -33.70 28.07 -87.57
CA LYS A 572 -34.79 29.06 -87.52
C LYS A 572 -34.52 30.23 -88.45
N ILE A 573 -33.28 30.72 -88.54
CA ILE A 573 -32.85 31.75 -89.51
C ILE A 573 -32.91 31.19 -90.94
N ARG A 574 -32.36 29.99 -91.19
CA ARG A 574 -32.46 29.30 -92.49
C ARG A 574 -33.92 29.08 -92.89
N ALA A 575 -34.76 28.60 -91.98
CA ALA A 575 -36.17 28.33 -92.17
C ALA A 575 -36.99 29.61 -92.33
N GLN A 576 -36.68 30.72 -91.65
CA GLN A 576 -37.31 32.02 -91.89
C GLN A 576 -36.88 32.64 -93.23
N SER A 577 -35.64 32.40 -93.66
CA SER A 577 -35.16 32.77 -95.00
C SER A 577 -35.85 31.95 -96.09
N VAL A 578 -35.95 30.63 -95.90
CA VAL A 578 -36.71 29.70 -96.76
C VAL A 578 -38.21 30.01 -96.72
N LEU A 579 -38.78 30.41 -95.58
CA LEU A 579 -40.19 30.81 -95.49
C LEU A 579 -40.43 32.15 -96.21
N LYS A 580 -39.47 33.09 -96.20
CA LYS A 580 -39.49 34.27 -97.09
C LYS A 580 -39.45 33.85 -98.57
N GLN A 581 -38.63 32.87 -98.96
CA GLN A 581 -38.59 32.33 -100.33
C GLN A 581 -39.84 31.51 -100.72
N GLN A 582 -40.49 30.84 -99.77
CA GLN A 582 -41.72 30.06 -99.97
C GLN A 582 -42.98 30.95 -99.90
N GLN A 583 -42.93 32.09 -99.22
CA GLN A 583 -43.95 33.14 -99.35
C GLN A 583 -43.96 33.75 -100.77
N SER A 584 -42.84 33.68 -101.51
CA SER A 584 -42.80 33.96 -102.95
C SER A 584 -43.00 32.73 -103.86
N THR A 585 -43.17 31.52 -103.32
CA THR A 585 -43.33 30.26 -104.09
C THR A 585 -44.31 29.30 -103.42
N GLN A 586 -45.60 29.40 -103.75
CA GLN A 586 -46.64 28.54 -103.18
C GLN A 586 -46.53 27.06 -103.56
N ARG A 587 -46.93 26.19 -102.61
CA ARG A 587 -47.51 24.83 -102.76
C ARG A 587 -46.70 23.78 -103.56
N GLU A 588 -46.30 22.68 -102.90
CA GLU A 588 -46.94 21.36 -103.10
C GLU A 588 -46.36 20.22 -102.22
N ARG A 589 -47.09 19.09 -102.17
CA ARG A 589 -46.69 17.71 -101.83
C ARG A 589 -46.29 17.34 -100.39
N MET A 590 -47.31 16.87 -99.66
CA MET A 590 -47.19 15.83 -98.63
C MET A 590 -46.84 14.45 -99.24
N PRO A 591 -45.99 13.62 -98.61
CA PRO A 591 -45.94 12.17 -98.83
C PRO A 591 -46.99 11.41 -97.98
N SER A 592 -47.16 10.11 -98.25
CA SER A 592 -48.13 9.25 -97.55
C SER A 592 -47.84 9.09 -96.05
N ILE A 593 -48.91 8.92 -95.26
CA ILE A 593 -48.88 8.80 -93.79
C ILE A 593 -48.90 7.33 -93.33
N ALA A 594 -49.48 6.42 -94.13
CA ALA A 594 -49.88 5.08 -93.70
C ALA A 594 -48.74 4.21 -93.15
N ASP A 595 -47.65 4.03 -93.90
CA ASP A 595 -46.60 3.05 -93.55
C ASP A 595 -45.83 3.46 -92.28
N LYS A 596 -45.79 4.77 -91.97
CA LYS A 596 -45.22 5.30 -90.73
C LYS A 596 -46.13 5.12 -89.52
N GLN A 597 -47.45 5.03 -89.71
CA GLN A 597 -48.35 4.72 -88.59
C GLN A 597 -48.06 3.32 -88.06
N THR A 598 -47.88 2.33 -88.94
CA THR A 598 -47.65 0.93 -88.51
C THR A 598 -46.31 0.73 -87.78
N GLU A 599 -45.23 1.38 -88.20
CA GLU A 599 -43.95 1.33 -87.45
C GLU A 599 -44.07 2.04 -86.08
N LEU A 600 -44.74 3.20 -86.03
CA LEU A 600 -44.97 3.92 -84.79
C LEU A 600 -45.90 3.14 -83.84
N GLU A 601 -46.91 2.45 -84.36
CA GLU A 601 -47.83 1.61 -83.61
C GLU A 601 -47.10 0.38 -83.00
N GLU A 602 -46.21 -0.28 -83.73
CA GLU A 602 -45.35 -1.34 -83.16
C GLU A 602 -44.41 -0.82 -82.06
N ILE A 603 -43.82 0.36 -82.25
CA ILE A 603 -42.94 0.99 -81.25
C ILE A 603 -43.76 1.41 -80.02
N ILE A 604 -44.96 1.95 -80.20
CA ILE A 604 -45.90 2.27 -79.12
C ILE A 604 -46.30 0.99 -78.35
N GLU A 605 -46.54 -0.12 -79.02
CA GLU A 605 -46.90 -1.40 -78.37
C GLU A 605 -45.74 -1.94 -77.52
N LYS A 606 -44.51 -1.92 -78.05
CA LYS A 606 -43.29 -2.29 -77.30
C LYS A 606 -43.05 -1.34 -76.11
N LEU A 607 -43.30 -0.04 -76.27
CA LEU A 607 -43.21 0.93 -75.19
C LEU A 607 -44.28 0.71 -74.11
N LYS A 608 -45.52 0.34 -74.46
CA LYS A 608 -46.55 -0.06 -73.48
C LYS A 608 -46.10 -1.26 -72.64
N ILE A 609 -45.57 -2.30 -73.30
CA ILE A 609 -45.08 -3.51 -72.62
C ILE A 609 -43.95 -3.15 -71.65
N ASN A 610 -42.93 -2.43 -72.11
CA ASN A 610 -41.81 -2.00 -71.26
C ASN A 610 -42.27 -1.10 -70.09
N LEU A 611 -43.26 -0.21 -70.31
CA LEU A 611 -43.83 0.64 -69.28
C LEU A 611 -44.62 -0.19 -68.26
N GLN A 612 -45.35 -1.22 -68.69
CA GLN A 612 -46.07 -2.13 -67.80
C GLN A 612 -45.14 -3.04 -67.00
N GLU A 613 -44.05 -3.55 -67.59
CA GLU A 613 -42.99 -4.26 -66.86
C GLU A 613 -42.29 -3.37 -65.83
N ALA A 614 -41.96 -2.13 -66.21
CA ALA A 614 -41.40 -1.14 -65.28
C ALA A 614 -42.36 -0.83 -64.13
N ASN A 615 -43.67 -0.70 -64.41
CA ASN A 615 -44.69 -0.46 -63.40
C ASN A 615 -44.85 -1.67 -62.44
N ASN A 616 -44.84 -2.89 -62.97
CA ASN A 616 -44.82 -4.12 -62.16
C ASN A 616 -43.58 -4.18 -61.25
N LYS A 617 -42.40 -3.79 -61.78
CA LYS A 617 -41.15 -3.74 -61.00
C LYS A 617 -41.18 -2.67 -59.92
N ILE A 618 -41.76 -1.50 -60.21
CA ILE A 618 -42.03 -0.44 -59.21
C ILE A 618 -43.01 -0.95 -58.13
N GLN A 619 -44.01 -1.74 -58.49
CA GLN A 619 -44.99 -2.30 -57.56
C GLN A 619 -44.35 -3.36 -56.63
N LEU A 620 -43.47 -4.21 -57.15
CA LEU A 620 -42.63 -5.12 -56.36
C LEU A 620 -41.73 -4.35 -55.38
N LEU A 621 -40.95 -3.39 -55.87
CA LEU A 621 -40.04 -2.58 -55.03
C LEU A 621 -40.79 -1.76 -53.96
N LYS A 622 -42.05 -1.38 -54.19
CA LYS A 622 -42.92 -0.80 -53.17
C LYS A 622 -43.31 -1.81 -52.09
N SER A 623 -43.72 -3.02 -52.48
CA SER A 623 -44.05 -4.08 -51.52
C SER A 623 -42.84 -4.53 -50.68
N GLU A 624 -41.64 -4.52 -51.28
CA GLU A 624 -40.38 -4.81 -50.58
C GLU A 624 -40.01 -3.70 -49.60
N ASN A 625 -40.13 -2.42 -49.98
CA ASN A 625 -39.99 -1.30 -49.04
C ASN A 625 -41.02 -1.36 -47.90
N GLU A 626 -42.27 -1.73 -48.18
CA GLU A 626 -43.28 -1.91 -47.13
C GLU A 626 -42.95 -3.03 -46.14
N ILE A 627 -42.24 -4.07 -46.56
CA ILE A 627 -41.77 -5.15 -45.68
C ILE A 627 -40.57 -4.68 -44.87
N LEU A 628 -39.58 -4.03 -45.51
CA LEU A 628 -38.40 -3.49 -44.85
C LEU A 628 -38.76 -2.41 -43.82
N GLN A 629 -39.73 -1.54 -44.12
CA GLN A 629 -40.26 -0.56 -43.17
C GLN A 629 -40.86 -1.24 -41.93
N LYS A 630 -41.68 -2.29 -42.11
CA LYS A 630 -42.27 -3.06 -41.01
C LYS A 630 -41.23 -3.79 -40.17
N GLU A 631 -40.17 -4.34 -40.79
CA GLU A 631 -39.05 -4.95 -40.06
C GLU A 631 -38.24 -3.89 -39.29
N GLN A 632 -38.02 -2.70 -39.87
CA GLN A 632 -37.34 -1.59 -39.20
C GLN A 632 -38.17 -1.02 -38.04
N ASP A 633 -39.48 -0.86 -38.18
CA ASP A 633 -40.37 -0.42 -37.10
C ASP A 633 -40.42 -1.45 -35.95
N ARG A 634 -40.44 -2.75 -36.29
CA ARG A 634 -40.32 -3.85 -35.34
C ARG A 634 -38.96 -3.87 -34.64
N LEU A 635 -37.86 -3.59 -35.35
CA LEU A 635 -36.52 -3.49 -34.77
C LEU A 635 -36.42 -2.28 -33.81
N ASN A 636 -36.99 -1.14 -34.20
CA ASN A 636 -37.11 0.06 -33.37
C ASN A 636 -37.92 -0.19 -32.08
N GLU A 637 -39.01 -0.98 -32.15
CA GLU A 637 -39.76 -1.41 -30.96
C GLU A 637 -38.89 -2.26 -30.02
N VAL A 638 -38.15 -3.23 -30.55
CA VAL A 638 -37.28 -4.11 -29.75
C VAL A 638 -36.13 -3.31 -29.12
N GLN A 639 -35.48 -2.43 -29.88
CA GLN A 639 -34.44 -1.53 -29.37
C GLN A 639 -34.99 -0.61 -28.28
N THR A 640 -36.17 0.00 -28.48
CA THR A 640 -36.84 0.83 -27.48
C THR A 640 -37.16 0.05 -26.20
N LYS A 641 -37.59 -1.22 -26.29
CA LYS A 641 -37.85 -2.08 -25.13
C LYS A 641 -36.55 -2.39 -24.37
N ILE A 642 -35.48 -2.78 -25.07
CA ILE A 642 -34.16 -3.07 -24.47
C ILE A 642 -33.58 -1.83 -23.78
N VAL A 643 -33.65 -0.65 -24.41
CA VAL A 643 -33.18 0.62 -23.83
C VAL A 643 -33.98 0.98 -22.57
N ASN A 644 -35.30 0.80 -22.58
CA ASN A 644 -36.14 1.07 -21.41
C ASN A 644 -35.90 0.08 -20.26
N GLU A 645 -35.65 -1.20 -20.55
CA GLU A 645 -35.25 -2.17 -19.52
C GLU A 645 -33.86 -1.87 -18.94
N SER A 646 -32.89 -1.51 -19.79
CA SER A 646 -31.56 -1.11 -19.36
C SER A 646 -31.63 0.11 -18.43
N ARG A 647 -32.40 1.14 -18.83
CA ARG A 647 -32.63 2.34 -18.03
C ARG A 647 -33.32 2.06 -16.70
N LYS A 648 -34.24 1.09 -16.64
CA LYS A 648 -34.83 0.63 -15.36
C LYS A 648 -33.80 -0.04 -14.45
N ARG A 649 -33.03 -1.02 -14.98
CA ARG A 649 -31.94 -1.67 -14.22
C ARG A 649 -30.94 -0.65 -13.69
N GLU A 650 -30.56 0.33 -14.49
CA GLU A 650 -29.68 1.43 -14.09
C GLU A 650 -30.30 2.30 -12.97
N GLN A 651 -31.58 2.67 -13.08
CA GLN A 651 -32.27 3.43 -12.03
C GLN A 651 -32.40 2.64 -10.72
N ASP A 652 -32.62 1.33 -10.77
CA ASP A 652 -32.77 0.51 -9.57
C ASP A 652 -31.41 0.24 -8.90
N LEU A 653 -30.34 0.03 -9.67
CA LEU A 653 -28.95 0.01 -9.16
C LEU A 653 -28.57 1.36 -8.51
N ARG A 654 -28.90 2.49 -9.15
CA ARG A 654 -28.66 3.83 -8.56
C ARG A 654 -29.37 4.01 -7.22
N LYS A 655 -30.61 3.53 -7.07
CA LYS A 655 -31.35 3.55 -5.78
C LYS A 655 -30.69 2.65 -4.73
N GLN A 656 -30.23 1.46 -5.13
CA GLN A 656 -29.54 0.54 -4.22
C GLN A 656 -28.26 1.17 -3.67
N HIS A 657 -27.39 1.71 -4.54
CA HIS A 657 -26.19 2.42 -4.11
C HIS A 657 -26.50 3.65 -3.25
N GLN A 658 -27.55 4.42 -3.56
CA GLN A 658 -27.95 5.56 -2.73
C GLN A 658 -28.40 5.13 -1.32
N MET A 659 -29.20 4.08 -1.20
CA MET A 659 -29.64 3.53 0.09
C MET A 659 -28.49 2.89 0.88
N GLU A 660 -27.46 2.39 0.20
CA GLU A 660 -26.27 1.80 0.82
C GLU A 660 -25.30 2.87 1.33
N LEU A 661 -25.12 3.97 0.57
CA LEU A 661 -24.41 5.17 1.04
C LEU A 661 -25.11 5.78 2.27
N GLU A 662 -26.44 5.90 2.25
CA GLU A 662 -27.23 6.42 3.37
C GLU A 662 -27.07 5.55 4.63
N LYS A 663 -26.97 4.23 4.51
CA LYS A 663 -26.62 3.34 5.64
C LYS A 663 -25.21 3.58 6.16
N MET A 664 -24.21 3.64 5.27
CA MET A 664 -22.81 3.84 5.65
C MET A 664 -22.60 5.20 6.34
N GLU A 665 -23.30 6.24 5.90
CA GLU A 665 -23.30 7.56 6.54
C GLU A 665 -23.90 7.49 7.95
N ASN A 666 -25.05 6.83 8.12
CA ASN A 666 -25.68 6.61 9.43
C ASN A 666 -24.81 5.75 10.38
N GLU A 667 -24.13 4.72 9.88
CA GLU A 667 -23.21 3.90 10.69
C GLU A 667 -21.94 4.68 11.07
N CYS A 668 -21.39 5.50 10.18
CA CYS A 668 -20.26 6.36 10.49
C CYS A 668 -20.62 7.42 11.54
N LEU A 669 -21.79 8.05 11.40
CA LEU A 669 -22.34 8.99 12.37
C LEU A 669 -22.56 8.34 13.74
N LYS A 670 -23.10 7.11 13.78
CA LYS A 670 -23.27 6.37 15.03
C LYS A 670 -21.93 6.06 15.70
N ARG A 671 -20.96 5.49 14.96
CA ARG A 671 -19.60 5.21 15.47
C ARG A 671 -18.89 6.48 15.96
N MET A 672 -19.14 7.63 15.34
CA MET A 672 -18.61 8.93 15.79
C MET A 672 -19.21 9.35 17.13
N ASN A 673 -20.53 9.16 17.32
CA ASN A 673 -21.19 9.43 18.60
C ASN A 673 -20.73 8.48 19.70
N ASP A 674 -20.66 7.17 19.41
CA ASP A 674 -20.16 6.14 20.35
C ASP A 674 -18.71 6.47 20.80
N SER A 675 -17.86 6.92 19.86
CA SER A 675 -16.50 7.38 20.15
C SER A 675 -16.45 8.70 20.94
N HIS A 676 -17.40 9.61 20.72
CA HIS A 676 -17.49 10.88 21.45
C HIS A 676 -17.88 10.64 22.91
N ASP A 677 -18.86 9.79 23.18
CA ASP A 677 -19.25 9.43 24.55
C ASP A 677 -18.14 8.63 25.26
N MET A 678 -17.42 7.74 24.56
CA MET A 678 -16.23 7.09 25.14
C MET A 678 -15.12 8.10 25.50
N MET A 679 -14.83 9.07 24.61
CA MET A 679 -13.86 10.14 24.88
C MET A 679 -14.28 11.04 26.06
N LYS A 680 -15.59 11.28 26.20
CA LYS A 680 -16.18 12.03 27.32
C LYS A 680 -16.08 11.28 28.65
N ASN A 681 -16.26 9.95 28.65
CA ASN A 681 -16.04 9.11 29.82
C ASN A 681 -14.56 9.11 30.23
N VAL A 682 -13.62 8.92 29.29
CA VAL A 682 -12.17 8.97 29.56
C VAL A 682 -11.74 10.35 30.08
N LYS A 683 -12.34 11.44 29.59
CA LYS A 683 -12.14 12.79 30.16
C LYS A 683 -12.62 12.88 31.61
N LEU A 684 -13.82 12.38 31.90
CA LEU A 684 -14.37 12.34 33.27
C LEU A 684 -13.46 11.53 34.21
N GLU A 685 -12.98 10.36 33.78
CA GLU A 685 -12.04 9.55 34.55
C GLU A 685 -10.73 10.30 34.81
N ASN A 686 -10.12 10.91 33.79
CA ASN A 686 -8.90 11.70 33.95
C ASN A 686 -9.09 12.93 34.85
N ASP A 687 -10.24 13.62 34.76
CA ASP A 687 -10.58 14.74 35.65
C ASP A 687 -10.75 14.27 37.10
N THR A 688 -11.45 13.16 37.34
CA THR A 688 -11.59 12.60 38.70
C THR A 688 -10.23 12.14 39.27
N LEU A 689 -9.40 11.49 38.46
CA LEU A 689 -8.04 11.10 38.85
C LEU A 689 -7.20 12.35 39.18
N SER A 690 -7.28 13.40 38.36
CA SER A 690 -6.64 14.69 38.62
C SER A 690 -7.11 15.32 39.94
N THR A 691 -8.40 15.24 40.28
CA THR A 691 -8.90 15.70 41.58
C THR A 691 -8.36 14.85 42.74
N THR A 692 -8.34 13.52 42.64
CA THR A 692 -7.82 12.67 43.72
C THR A 692 -6.33 12.90 43.98
N PHE A 693 -5.51 13.11 42.95
CA PHE A 693 -4.10 13.47 43.13
C PHE A 693 -3.94 14.87 43.76
N LYS A 694 -4.77 15.85 43.36
CA LYS A 694 -4.78 17.18 44.01
C LYS A 694 -5.15 17.09 45.50
N GLU A 695 -6.13 16.27 45.85
CA GLU A 695 -6.57 16.02 47.23
C GLU A 695 -5.49 15.30 48.06
N GLN A 696 -4.79 14.31 47.49
CA GLN A 696 -3.64 13.67 48.14
C GLN A 696 -2.50 14.67 48.38
N ILE A 697 -2.19 15.52 47.41
CA ILE A 697 -1.17 16.56 47.54
C ILE A 697 -1.56 17.60 48.60
N THR A 698 -2.83 18.01 48.70
CA THR A 698 -3.26 18.95 49.76
C THR A 698 -3.27 18.28 51.14
N ALA A 699 -3.67 17.02 51.26
CA ALA A 699 -3.57 16.27 52.51
C ALA A 699 -2.13 16.17 53.03
N ILE A 700 -1.18 15.78 52.16
CA ILE A 700 0.24 15.71 52.50
C ILE A 700 0.79 17.09 52.91
N LYS A 701 0.41 18.17 52.21
CA LYS A 701 0.78 19.55 52.59
C LYS A 701 0.25 19.92 53.97
N ILE A 702 -1.01 19.63 54.27
CA ILE A 702 -1.63 19.90 55.59
C ILE A 702 -0.92 19.13 56.71
N ASP A 703 -0.54 17.87 56.50
CA ASP A 703 0.17 17.08 57.51
C ASP A 703 1.65 17.49 57.66
N HIS A 704 2.29 17.98 56.60
CA HIS A 704 3.60 18.65 56.69
C HIS A 704 3.51 19.98 57.45
N GLU A 705 2.51 20.83 57.19
CA GLU A 705 2.26 22.08 57.91
C GLU A 705 1.98 21.82 59.41
N ARG A 706 1.17 20.81 59.74
CA ARG A 706 0.96 20.34 61.12
C ARG A 706 2.27 19.91 61.78
N SER A 707 3.09 19.12 61.08
CA SER A 707 4.38 18.63 61.58
C SER A 707 5.37 19.78 61.82
N ILE A 708 5.44 20.73 60.89
CA ILE A 708 6.24 21.96 61.03
C ILE A 708 5.74 22.80 62.23
N SER A 709 4.43 22.95 62.41
CA SER A 709 3.87 23.68 63.54
C SER A 709 4.19 23.01 64.88
N ILE A 710 4.13 21.67 64.97
CA ILE A 710 4.53 20.92 66.17
C ILE A 710 6.02 21.13 66.47
N LEU A 711 6.89 21.04 65.47
CA LEU A 711 8.34 21.27 65.61
C LEU A 711 8.66 22.72 66.01
N GLN A 712 7.94 23.71 65.46
CA GLN A 712 8.07 25.12 65.84
C GLN A 712 7.66 25.35 67.30
N ASN A 713 6.55 24.74 67.75
CA ASN A 713 6.10 24.81 69.14
C ASN A 713 7.11 24.16 70.10
N GLN A 714 7.67 23.00 69.74
CA GLN A 714 8.73 22.33 70.52
C GLN A 714 10.01 23.19 70.57
N LEU A 715 10.43 23.77 69.44
CA LEU A 715 11.57 24.68 69.38
C LEU A 715 11.34 25.94 70.21
N GLN A 716 10.12 26.48 70.24
CA GLN A 716 9.76 27.63 71.08
C GLN A 716 9.75 27.29 72.57
N ALA A 717 9.23 26.12 72.96
CA ALA A 717 9.29 25.63 74.34
C ALA A 717 10.74 25.45 74.81
N SER A 718 11.58 24.77 74.01
CA SER A 718 13.01 24.59 74.33
C SER A 718 13.77 25.93 74.39
N LYS A 719 13.46 26.89 73.51
CA LYS A 719 13.99 28.27 73.62
C LYS A 719 13.58 28.93 74.93
N GLN A 720 12.32 28.79 75.37
CA GLN A 720 11.85 29.33 76.65
C GLN A 720 12.52 28.66 77.86
N GLU A 721 12.80 27.36 77.81
CA GLU A 721 13.60 26.66 78.84
C GLU A 721 15.04 27.19 78.88
N ILE A 722 15.67 27.39 77.72
CA ILE A 722 17.01 27.99 77.61
C ILE A 722 17.01 29.43 78.15
N GLU A 723 15.97 30.22 77.88
CA GLU A 723 15.79 31.58 78.44
C GLU A 723 15.68 31.54 79.98
N GLN A 724 14.88 30.62 80.52
CA GLN A 724 14.74 30.43 81.96
C GLN A 724 16.05 29.98 82.61
N LEU A 725 16.80 29.07 81.97
CA LEU A 725 18.11 28.60 82.44
C LEU A 725 19.18 29.69 82.38
N LYS A 726 19.20 30.54 81.33
CA LYS A 726 20.05 31.74 81.28
C LYS A 726 19.75 32.68 82.44
N ASN A 727 18.48 33.05 82.62
CA ASN A 727 18.05 33.92 83.72
C ASN A 727 18.40 33.31 85.10
N ARG A 728 18.31 31.98 85.25
CA ARG A 728 18.72 31.25 86.45
C ARG A 728 20.24 31.34 86.69
N MET A 729 21.06 31.18 85.65
CA MET A 729 22.52 31.34 85.74
C MET A 729 22.92 32.79 86.00
N GLU A 730 22.24 33.77 85.42
CA GLU A 730 22.52 35.20 85.62
C GLU A 730 22.18 35.64 87.06
N LEU A 731 21.08 35.13 87.63
CA LEU A 731 20.75 35.32 89.04
C LEU A 731 21.82 34.70 89.96
N LEU A 732 22.28 33.48 89.67
CA LEU A 732 23.38 32.82 90.38
C LEU A 732 24.72 33.57 90.23
N ARG A 733 24.91 34.26 89.10
CA ARG A 733 26.09 35.10 88.84
C ARG A 733 26.04 36.40 89.63
N GLN A 734 24.86 37.00 89.83
CA GLN A 734 24.69 38.16 90.69
C GLN A 734 24.88 37.85 92.19
N THR A 735 24.55 36.64 92.65
CA THR A 735 24.76 36.23 94.06
C THR A 735 26.22 35.94 94.44
N ASN A 736 27.16 35.93 93.48
CA ASN A 736 28.55 35.50 93.68
C ASN A 736 29.60 36.60 93.42
N VAL A 737 29.23 37.88 93.41
CA VAL A 737 30.17 39.01 93.18
C VAL A 737 30.23 39.95 94.39
N ASP A 738 30.34 39.35 95.58
CA ASP A 738 30.64 40.04 96.84
C ASP A 738 31.89 39.41 97.51
N ASN A 739 32.96 39.23 96.74
CA ASN A 739 34.33 39.16 97.26
C ASN A 739 35.40 39.39 96.18
N GLU A 740 36.56 39.87 96.64
CA GLU A 740 37.87 39.96 95.97
C GLU A 740 37.96 40.74 94.63
N LYS A 741 38.32 42.02 94.77
CA LYS A 741 39.00 42.82 93.74
C LYS A 741 40.48 42.39 93.67
N GLU A 742 41.10 42.43 92.49
CA GLU A 742 42.12 43.44 92.13
C GLU A 742 42.83 43.14 90.79
N SER A 743 43.22 44.22 90.09
CA SER A 743 44.14 44.28 88.93
C SER A 743 43.81 43.51 87.62
N SER A 744 44.09 44.04 86.44
CA SER A 744 44.44 45.43 86.08
C SER A 744 44.33 45.68 84.56
N GLN A 745 43.67 46.78 84.18
CA GLN A 745 43.86 47.56 82.93
C GLN A 745 43.55 46.83 81.59
N VAL A 746 43.20 47.49 80.48
CA VAL A 746 43.33 48.91 80.05
C VAL A 746 41.98 49.43 79.48
N VAL A 747 41.70 50.73 79.66
CA VAL A 747 40.56 51.46 79.04
C VAL A 747 41.01 51.99 77.67
N PHE A 748 40.39 51.62 76.54
CA PHE A 748 39.11 52.12 75.96
C PHE A 748 39.12 53.60 75.53
N ASN A 749 38.25 53.92 74.56
CA ASN A 749 38.06 55.21 73.87
C ASN A 749 39.13 55.53 72.78
N ASN A 750 38.79 56.03 71.58
CA ASN A 750 37.44 56.32 71.05
C ASN A 750 37.33 56.34 69.50
N ASP A 751 36.08 56.22 69.05
CA ASP A 751 35.43 56.86 67.89
C ASP A 751 35.52 56.35 66.42
N ILE A 752 34.39 55.75 66.01
CA ILE A 752 33.49 56.17 64.90
C ILE A 752 33.95 55.92 63.44
N ASN A 753 33.36 54.89 62.81
CA ASN A 753 32.57 54.87 61.55
C ASN A 753 32.52 53.43 60.98
N LYS A 754 31.43 52.91 60.38
CA LYS A 754 29.98 53.16 60.46
C LYS A 754 29.26 51.97 59.76
N GLU A 755 27.94 51.83 59.94
CA GLU A 755 26.92 51.16 59.07
C GLU A 755 27.40 50.44 57.79
N ASP A 756 26.88 49.31 57.31
CA ASP A 756 25.85 48.30 57.65
C ASP A 756 25.62 47.54 56.30
N ILE A 757 25.25 46.25 56.30
CA ILE A 757 24.35 45.58 55.32
C ILE A 757 24.30 44.05 55.57
N PRO A 758 23.16 43.35 55.32
CA PRO A 758 22.80 42.15 56.10
C PRO A 758 23.35 40.80 55.62
N TRP A 759 23.33 39.85 56.57
CA TRP A 759 23.35 38.41 56.29
C TRP A 759 21.97 37.92 55.82
N THR A 760 21.93 37.17 54.72
CA THR A 760 20.74 36.43 54.26
C THR A 760 21.02 34.93 54.16
N TYR A 761 19.95 34.14 54.31
CA TYR A 761 19.99 32.69 54.47
C TYR A 761 20.51 31.97 53.22
N SER A 762 21.40 30.99 53.42
CA SER A 762 21.61 29.89 52.47
C SER A 762 20.72 28.71 52.87
N GLU A 763 19.55 28.58 52.25
CA GLU A 763 18.73 27.38 52.40
C GLU A 763 19.17 26.26 51.45
N ARG A 764 18.72 25.05 51.77
CA ARG A 764 19.21 23.78 51.21
C ARG A 764 18.72 23.59 49.78
N GLN A 765 19.61 23.13 48.90
CA GLN A 765 19.17 22.39 47.71
C GLN A 765 18.74 20.97 48.10
N GLN A 766 17.65 20.49 47.49
CA GLN A 766 17.28 19.07 47.43
C GLN A 766 16.81 18.75 46.01
N GLY A 767 17.17 17.56 45.52
CA GLY A 767 16.45 16.86 44.46
C GLY A 767 16.44 17.51 43.08
N GLU A 768 17.45 17.23 42.26
CA GLU A 768 17.27 17.30 40.81
C GLU A 768 16.36 16.14 40.36
N GLY A 769 15.41 16.44 39.48
CA GLY A 769 14.49 15.45 38.91
C GLY A 769 13.74 16.00 37.70
N SER A 770 14.10 15.49 36.52
CA SER A 770 13.27 15.36 35.31
C SER A 770 12.39 16.54 34.85
N GLU A 771 12.93 17.24 33.84
CA GLU A 771 12.28 17.60 32.56
C GLU A 771 10.85 18.17 32.49
N SER A 772 10.74 19.46 32.15
CA SER A 772 9.94 19.98 31.01
C SER A 772 10.13 21.50 30.84
N ALA A 773 9.77 22.06 29.67
CA ALA A 773 10.12 23.43 29.29
C ALA A 773 8.92 24.39 29.16
N SER A 774 9.10 25.65 29.59
CA SER A 774 8.38 26.81 29.01
C SER A 774 9.09 28.15 29.32
N VAL A 775 9.22 28.96 28.28
CA VAL A 775 9.78 30.33 28.16
C VAL A 775 9.18 31.37 29.14
N ASP A 776 10.00 32.30 29.67
CA ASP A 776 9.68 33.75 29.64
C ASP A 776 10.90 34.68 29.86
N PHE A 777 10.70 36.01 29.70
CA PHE A 777 11.74 37.04 29.43
C PHE A 777 11.91 38.10 30.57
N GLN A 778 12.84 39.09 30.60
CA GLN A 778 13.81 39.63 29.60
C GLN A 778 15.32 39.66 30.03
N PRO A 779 15.91 40.72 30.67
CA PRO A 779 17.19 41.25 30.16
C PRO A 779 18.35 41.57 31.13
N ALA A 780 19.57 41.56 30.56
CA ALA A 780 20.82 42.26 30.98
C ALA A 780 21.43 41.91 32.37
N ASP A 781 22.76 41.83 32.54
CA ASP A 781 23.79 42.63 31.86
C ASP A 781 25.13 41.89 31.56
N VAL A 782 26.04 42.57 30.87
CA VAL A 782 27.23 42.06 30.15
C VAL A 782 28.37 41.51 31.04
N ALA A 783 28.86 40.31 30.73
CA ALA A 783 30.29 39.96 30.78
C ALA A 783 30.63 38.67 29.98
N VAL A 784 31.38 38.78 28.89
CA VAL A 784 31.93 37.61 28.17
C VAL A 784 33.10 37.00 28.94
N LYS A 785 33.11 35.67 29.08
CA LYS A 785 34.30 34.90 29.48
C LYS A 785 34.57 33.82 28.43
N THR A 786 35.80 33.76 27.92
CA THR A 786 36.20 32.86 26.84
C THR A 786 36.51 31.45 27.35
N LEU A 787 36.30 30.46 26.47
CA LEU A 787 36.39 29.02 26.74
C LEU A 787 37.80 28.53 27.15
N GLU A 788 38.83 29.32 26.86
CA GLU A 788 40.24 28.98 26.98
C GLU A 788 40.71 28.82 28.44
N ASN A 789 40.20 29.65 29.36
CA ASN A 789 40.58 29.66 30.77
C ASN A 789 40.04 28.46 31.59
N VAL A 790 39.17 27.62 31.01
CA VAL A 790 38.67 26.39 31.67
C VAL A 790 39.49 25.17 31.26
N LEU A 791 40.15 25.21 30.10
CA LEU A 791 40.80 24.05 29.50
C LEU A 791 42.30 23.95 29.79
N PHE A 792 42.99 25.07 30.08
CA PHE A 792 44.44 25.10 30.27
C PHE A 792 44.92 26.02 31.42
N GLY A 793 45.02 25.47 32.64
CA GLY A 793 45.72 26.11 33.76
C GLY A 793 45.34 25.54 35.13
N ASN A 794 46.25 25.19 36.05
CA ASN A 794 47.72 25.20 36.00
C ASN A 794 48.30 23.95 36.67
N THR A 795 49.08 23.17 35.93
CA THR A 795 50.04 22.22 36.50
C THR A 795 51.29 22.98 36.99
N ASN A 796 51.44 23.23 38.30
CA ASN A 796 52.75 23.39 38.98
C ASN A 796 52.59 23.78 40.47
N THR A 797 52.83 22.83 41.39
CA THR A 797 53.55 23.06 42.68
C THR A 797 53.79 21.73 43.40
N ILE A 798 54.94 21.09 43.12
CA ILE A 798 55.45 19.98 43.94
C ILE A 798 56.52 20.53 44.87
N GLN A 799 56.19 20.80 46.14
CA GLN A 799 57.22 20.88 47.19
C GLN A 799 56.71 20.56 48.60
N SER A 800 56.88 19.28 48.94
CA SER A 800 57.11 18.69 50.27
C SER A 800 57.27 19.61 51.50
N SER A 801 56.53 19.28 52.56
CA SER A 801 57.06 19.26 53.94
C SER A 801 56.36 18.15 54.75
N SER A 802 57.01 17.64 55.79
CA SER A 802 56.69 16.32 56.38
C SER A 802 56.43 16.34 57.89
N SER A 803 55.47 15.54 58.35
CA SER A 803 55.66 14.59 59.47
C SER A 803 54.43 13.66 59.65
N ASN A 804 54.64 12.49 60.26
CA ASN A 804 53.62 11.45 60.46
C ASN A 804 52.82 11.64 61.77
N VAL A 805 51.53 11.28 61.79
CA VAL A 805 50.96 10.16 62.57
C VAL A 805 49.75 9.57 61.79
N GLU A 806 49.40 8.31 62.07
CA GLU A 806 48.67 7.35 61.23
C GLU A 806 47.12 7.48 61.15
N LYS A 807 46.60 7.29 59.92
CA LYS A 807 45.28 6.68 59.54
C LYS A 807 43.97 7.44 59.90
N PRO A 808 42.83 7.10 59.24
CA PRO A 808 42.63 6.14 58.14
C PRO A 808 42.48 6.80 56.75
N ARG A 809 42.87 6.08 55.69
CA ARG A 809 43.02 6.60 54.31
C ARG A 809 41.97 6.09 53.31
N HIS A 810 40.86 5.52 53.78
CA HIS A 810 39.89 4.81 52.92
C HIS A 810 38.93 5.73 52.14
N ILE A 811 38.36 6.74 52.81
CA ILE A 811 37.23 7.52 52.28
C ILE A 811 37.59 8.21 50.95
N LEU A 812 38.78 8.84 50.88
CA LEU A 812 39.28 9.52 49.68
C LEU A 812 39.71 8.59 48.54
N PHE A 813 39.77 7.27 48.76
CA PHE A 813 39.98 6.31 47.67
C PHE A 813 38.65 5.80 47.12
N GLU A 814 37.66 5.55 47.99
CA GLU A 814 36.31 5.13 47.58
C GLU A 814 35.67 6.16 46.63
N ASP A 815 35.70 7.45 46.99
CA ASP A 815 35.12 8.54 46.18
C ASP A 815 35.84 8.72 44.82
N VAL A 816 37.17 8.58 44.81
CA VAL A 816 37.99 8.71 43.59
C VAL A 816 37.84 7.49 42.68
N GLU A 817 37.66 6.29 43.24
CA GLU A 817 37.39 5.08 42.47
C GLU A 817 35.97 5.10 41.87
N LEU A 818 34.97 5.60 42.62
CA LEU A 818 33.60 5.83 42.15
C LEU A 818 33.54 6.88 41.02
N GLU A 819 34.24 8.00 41.18
CA GLU A 819 34.27 9.03 40.14
C GLU A 819 35.10 8.56 38.93
N ARG A 820 36.17 7.75 39.11
CA ARG A 820 36.82 7.08 37.98
C ARG A 820 35.88 6.11 37.28
N GLN A 821 35.09 5.32 38.00
CA GLN A 821 34.09 4.41 37.41
C GLN A 821 33.02 5.18 36.63
N ARG A 822 32.52 6.32 37.14
CA ARG A 822 31.61 7.20 36.40
C ARG A 822 32.23 7.79 35.15
N ILE A 823 33.46 8.29 35.24
CA ILE A 823 34.21 8.82 34.08
C ILE A 823 34.46 7.70 33.07
N GLU A 824 34.74 6.46 33.52
CA GLU A 824 34.95 5.30 32.66
C GLU A 824 33.64 4.81 32.02
N GLU A 825 32.51 4.88 32.72
CA GLU A 825 31.17 4.66 32.17
C GLU A 825 30.80 5.71 31.12
N GLU A 826 30.94 7.00 31.42
CA GLU A 826 30.63 8.07 30.45
C GLU A 826 31.61 8.06 29.27
N LEU A 827 32.88 7.73 29.50
CA LEU A 827 33.86 7.48 28.44
C LEU A 827 33.45 6.27 27.59
N ASN A 828 32.86 5.22 28.16
CA ASN A 828 32.37 4.08 27.40
C ASN A 828 31.05 4.38 26.67
N LYS A 829 30.10 5.11 27.29
CA LYS A 829 28.88 5.61 26.63
C LYS A 829 29.20 6.54 25.46
N THR A 830 30.20 7.43 25.62
CA THR A 830 30.68 8.31 24.54
C THR A 830 31.47 7.54 23.47
N LYS A 831 32.29 6.54 23.81
CA LYS A 831 32.88 5.61 22.81
C LYS A 831 31.80 4.87 22.02
N TYR A 832 30.75 4.32 22.66
CA TYR A 832 29.66 3.64 21.96
C TYR A 832 28.87 4.60 21.06
N ARG A 833 28.58 5.82 21.53
CA ARG A 833 27.97 6.86 20.69
C ARG A 833 28.86 7.22 19.49
N LEU A 834 30.17 7.40 19.72
CA LEU A 834 31.15 7.72 18.68
C LEU A 834 31.29 6.60 17.64
N LEU A 835 31.34 5.33 18.08
CA LEU A 835 31.37 4.17 17.20
C LEU A 835 30.10 4.12 16.34
N ASN A 836 28.92 4.25 16.94
CA ASN A 836 27.64 4.27 16.23
C ASN A 836 27.55 5.46 15.26
N THR A 837 28.01 6.67 15.60
CA THR A 837 28.03 7.79 14.65
C THR A 837 29.09 7.64 13.56
N THR A 838 30.21 6.95 13.83
CA THR A 838 31.23 6.62 12.82
C THR A 838 30.73 5.54 11.86
N GLU A 839 29.99 4.55 12.36
CA GLU A 839 29.36 3.50 11.56
C GLU A 839 28.24 4.07 10.67
N LEU A 840 27.35 4.90 11.22
CA LEU A 840 26.33 5.63 10.45
C LEU A 840 26.94 6.62 9.45
N LEU A 841 28.08 7.26 9.78
CA LEU A 841 28.80 8.11 8.83
C LEU A 841 29.41 7.30 7.68
N ASN A 842 30.05 6.18 7.98
CA ASN A 842 30.62 5.26 6.98
C ASN A 842 29.52 4.65 6.08
N GLU A 843 28.36 4.27 6.64
CA GLU A 843 27.20 3.83 5.87
C GLU A 843 26.65 4.95 4.98
N SER A 844 26.60 6.19 5.50
CA SER A 844 26.18 7.37 4.73
C SER A 844 27.15 7.69 3.59
N GLU A 845 28.46 7.66 3.85
CA GLU A 845 29.52 7.85 2.85
C GLU A 845 29.50 6.76 1.77
N LEU A 846 29.37 5.49 2.17
CA LEU A 846 29.26 4.36 1.24
C LEU A 846 28.00 4.47 0.36
N ASN A 847 26.85 4.85 0.93
CA ASN A 847 25.64 5.12 0.15
C ASN A 847 25.79 6.35 -0.75
N ASN A 848 26.51 7.40 -0.33
CA ASN A 848 26.78 8.57 -1.15
C ASN A 848 27.69 8.24 -2.36
N VAL A 849 28.72 7.42 -2.16
CA VAL A 849 29.58 6.90 -3.24
C VAL A 849 28.75 6.05 -4.20
N ARG A 850 27.92 5.13 -3.70
CA ARG A 850 27.04 4.28 -4.52
C ARG A 850 26.03 5.09 -5.33
N LEU A 851 25.41 6.11 -4.73
CA LEU A 851 24.51 7.03 -5.43
C LEU A 851 25.26 7.87 -6.48
N SER A 852 26.48 8.30 -6.19
CA SER A 852 27.33 9.03 -7.14
C SER A 852 27.75 8.18 -8.34
N GLU A 853 28.09 6.91 -8.11
CA GLU A 853 28.36 5.93 -9.17
C GLU A 853 27.10 5.68 -10.03
N GLN A 854 25.95 5.44 -9.40
CA GLN A 854 24.67 5.30 -10.12
C GLN A 854 24.33 6.55 -10.94
N VAL A 855 24.55 7.75 -10.40
CA VAL A 855 24.36 9.01 -11.13
C VAL A 855 25.34 9.15 -12.30
N SER A 856 26.56 8.63 -12.21
CA SER A 856 27.49 8.60 -13.36
C SER A 856 27.03 7.61 -14.41
N LEU A 857 26.70 6.36 -14.02
CA LEU A 857 26.22 5.32 -14.92
C LEU A 857 24.93 5.73 -15.64
N LEU A 858 23.98 6.33 -14.94
CA LEU A 858 22.74 6.86 -15.54
C LEU A 858 23.03 8.02 -16.50
N LYS A 859 23.96 8.94 -16.17
CA LYS A 859 24.37 10.00 -17.10
C LYS A 859 25.05 9.44 -18.35
N ASP A 860 25.88 8.42 -18.22
CA ASP A 860 26.57 7.81 -19.35
C ASP A 860 25.66 6.90 -20.20
N GLU A 861 24.64 6.29 -19.60
CA GLU A 861 23.59 5.58 -20.34
C GLU A 861 22.64 6.56 -21.04
N ILE A 862 22.24 7.68 -20.41
CA ILE A 862 21.51 8.77 -21.08
C ILE A 862 22.31 9.28 -22.28
N ARG A 863 23.60 9.63 -22.08
CA ARG A 863 24.52 10.03 -23.17
C ARG A 863 24.68 8.95 -24.24
N ARG A 864 24.49 7.67 -23.93
CA ARG A 864 24.54 6.55 -24.90
C ARG A 864 23.23 6.42 -25.67
N ILE A 865 22.09 6.57 -25.01
CA ILE A 865 20.75 6.60 -25.60
C ILE A 865 20.60 7.81 -26.53
N GLU A 866 20.96 9.01 -26.08
CA GLU A 866 21.02 10.24 -26.89
C GLU A 866 21.85 10.02 -28.17
N ARG A 867 23.09 9.52 -28.03
CA ARG A 867 23.96 9.23 -29.18
C ARG A 867 23.41 8.11 -30.08
N ASN A 868 22.63 7.17 -29.55
CA ASN A 868 21.96 6.12 -30.34
C ASN A 868 20.73 6.65 -31.08
N MET A 869 19.96 7.55 -30.49
CA MET A 869 18.84 8.23 -31.14
C MET A 869 19.34 9.16 -32.27
N ASP A 870 20.40 9.92 -32.00
CA ASP A 870 21.11 10.71 -33.01
C ASP A 870 21.66 9.85 -34.17
N ARG A 871 22.15 8.63 -33.87
CA ARG A 871 22.56 7.65 -34.90
C ARG A 871 21.36 7.13 -35.69
N ALA A 872 20.20 6.96 -35.06
CA ALA A 872 19.00 6.50 -35.75
C ALA A 872 18.49 7.52 -36.79
N GLU A 873 18.59 8.83 -36.50
CA GLU A 873 18.34 9.87 -37.50
C GLU A 873 19.38 9.86 -38.63
N SER A 874 20.66 9.62 -38.32
CA SER A 874 21.73 9.55 -39.34
C SER A 874 21.82 8.22 -40.12
N ILE A 875 21.08 7.16 -39.74
CA ILE A 875 21.07 5.85 -40.42
C ILE A 875 20.61 5.94 -41.89
N SER A 876 19.84 6.96 -42.25
CA SER A 876 19.52 7.29 -43.65
C SER A 876 20.77 7.49 -44.54
N ASN A 877 21.90 7.86 -43.95
CA ASN A 877 23.19 8.08 -44.62
C ASN A 877 24.14 6.88 -44.59
N LEU A 878 23.67 5.65 -44.31
CA LEU A 878 24.52 4.46 -44.21
C LEU A 878 25.44 4.23 -45.43
N GLU A 879 24.98 4.49 -46.66
CA GLU A 879 25.80 4.36 -47.86
C GLU A 879 26.88 5.46 -47.97
N TYR A 880 26.61 6.68 -47.49
CA TYR A 880 27.62 7.73 -47.36
C TYR A 880 28.65 7.38 -46.28
N LEU A 881 28.19 6.96 -45.11
CA LEU A 881 29.03 6.52 -43.99
C LEU A 881 29.95 5.35 -44.38
N LYS A 882 29.41 4.34 -45.06
CA LYS A 882 30.17 3.25 -45.70
C LYS A 882 31.29 3.79 -46.61
N ASN A 883 30.99 4.74 -47.49
CA ASN A 883 31.98 5.34 -48.37
C ASN A 883 33.05 6.16 -47.61
N ILE A 884 32.69 6.86 -46.54
CA ILE A 884 33.64 7.59 -45.68
C ILE A 884 34.52 6.62 -44.87
N ILE A 885 33.97 5.53 -44.33
CA ILE A 885 34.73 4.48 -43.65
C ILE A 885 35.70 3.79 -44.65
N LEU A 886 35.22 3.44 -45.84
CA LEU A 886 36.05 2.83 -46.89
C LEU A 886 37.22 3.78 -47.25
N LYS A 887 36.94 5.07 -47.40
CA LYS A 887 37.95 6.11 -47.66
C LYS A 887 38.95 6.25 -46.51
N PHE A 888 38.50 6.23 -45.25
CA PHE A 888 39.37 6.27 -44.07
C PHE A 888 40.35 5.10 -44.01
N PHE A 889 39.91 3.88 -44.36
CA PHE A 889 40.78 2.71 -44.43
C PHE A 889 41.73 2.72 -45.65
N ILE A 890 41.26 3.15 -46.83
CA ILE A 890 42.05 3.12 -48.08
C ILE A 890 43.13 4.21 -48.13
N LEU A 891 42.85 5.41 -47.63
CA LEU A 891 43.83 6.52 -47.64
C LEU A 891 45.07 6.17 -46.80
N LYS A 892 46.25 6.49 -47.32
CA LYS A 892 47.53 6.24 -46.63
C LYS A 892 48.08 7.46 -45.89
N SER A 893 47.60 8.67 -46.19
CA SER A 893 48.05 9.89 -45.51
C SER A 893 47.42 10.04 -44.13
N THR A 894 48.27 10.13 -43.11
CA THR A 894 47.89 10.43 -41.73
C THR A 894 47.10 11.74 -41.62
N HIS A 895 47.44 12.77 -42.41
CA HIS A 895 46.73 14.05 -42.39
C HIS A 895 45.31 13.94 -42.97
N GLU A 896 45.13 13.23 -44.09
CA GLU A 896 43.81 13.03 -44.70
C GLU A 896 42.90 12.14 -43.83
N ARG A 897 43.47 11.13 -43.15
CA ARG A 897 42.75 10.35 -42.13
C ARG A 897 42.26 11.25 -40.99
N LEU A 898 43.13 12.11 -40.45
CA LEU A 898 42.76 13.05 -39.38
C LEU A 898 41.66 14.04 -39.82
N GLN A 899 41.68 14.53 -41.07
CA GLN A 899 40.59 15.37 -41.62
C GLN A 899 39.24 14.65 -41.75
N ILE A 900 39.24 13.32 -41.87
CA ILE A 900 38.01 12.50 -41.95
C ILE A 900 37.45 12.16 -40.56
N ILE A 901 38.26 12.18 -39.49
CA ILE A 901 37.78 11.89 -38.13
C ILE A 901 36.61 12.79 -37.71
N PRO A 902 36.62 14.12 -37.90
CA PRO A 902 35.44 14.97 -37.61
C PRO A 902 34.16 14.49 -38.29
N VAL A 903 34.23 14.01 -39.54
CA VAL A 903 33.07 13.47 -40.28
C VAL A 903 32.61 12.13 -39.71
N LEU A 904 33.54 11.26 -39.32
CA LEU A 904 33.21 10.01 -38.62
C LEU A 904 32.62 10.29 -37.22
N VAL A 905 33.14 11.27 -36.49
CA VAL A 905 32.65 11.65 -35.15
C VAL A 905 31.24 12.20 -35.20
N THR A 906 30.89 13.02 -36.20
CA THR A 906 29.52 13.54 -36.36
C THR A 906 28.55 12.48 -36.88
N MET A 907 28.94 11.66 -37.86
CA MET A 907 28.06 10.62 -38.44
C MET A 907 27.85 9.42 -37.53
N LEU A 908 28.89 8.96 -36.81
CA LEU A 908 28.82 7.85 -35.85
C LEU A 908 28.58 8.30 -34.40
N LYS A 909 28.46 9.62 -34.13
CA LYS A 909 28.26 10.20 -32.79
C LYS A 909 29.19 9.56 -31.75
N LEU A 910 30.49 9.67 -32.00
CA LEU A 910 31.52 9.04 -31.18
C LEU A 910 31.72 9.80 -29.86
N SER A 911 32.02 9.09 -28.77
CA SER A 911 32.50 9.74 -27.53
C SER A 911 33.88 10.39 -27.73
N PRO A 912 34.26 11.33 -26.86
CA PRO A 912 35.62 11.89 -26.83
C PRO A 912 36.71 10.79 -26.74
N ASP A 913 36.45 9.71 -26.00
CA ASP A 913 37.39 8.59 -25.87
C ASP A 913 37.50 7.74 -27.15
N GLU A 914 36.40 7.50 -27.84
CA GLU A 914 36.39 6.83 -29.16
C GLU A 914 37.07 7.71 -30.22
N GLN A 915 36.84 9.02 -30.19
CA GLN A 915 37.54 10.00 -31.02
C GLN A 915 39.05 10.00 -30.73
N ALA A 916 39.46 10.02 -29.46
CA ALA A 916 40.87 9.96 -29.07
C ALA A 916 41.54 8.65 -29.51
N LYS A 917 40.83 7.51 -29.42
CA LYS A 917 41.29 6.22 -29.96
C LYS A 917 41.47 6.28 -31.47
N LEU A 918 40.53 6.85 -32.23
CA LEU A 918 40.68 7.01 -33.69
C LEU A 918 41.82 7.95 -34.07
N ILE A 919 42.02 9.06 -33.36
CA ILE A 919 43.13 9.99 -33.58
C ILE A 919 44.47 9.26 -33.37
N ARG A 920 44.59 8.48 -32.29
CA ARG A 920 45.78 7.67 -32.00
C ARG A 920 46.04 6.61 -33.08
N VAL A 921 45.01 5.91 -33.55
CA VAL A 921 45.13 4.91 -34.64
C VAL A 921 45.50 5.57 -35.97
N ALA A 922 44.93 6.73 -36.31
CA ALA A 922 45.30 7.47 -37.51
C ALA A 922 46.76 7.90 -37.50
N GLN A 923 47.28 8.36 -36.34
CA GLN A 923 48.69 8.71 -36.14
C GLN A 923 49.63 7.50 -36.21
N GLN A 924 49.24 6.36 -35.62
CA GLN A 924 50.04 5.13 -35.59
C GLN A 924 50.14 4.41 -36.94
N ALA A 925 49.18 4.63 -37.86
CA ALA A 925 49.18 4.00 -39.18
C ALA A 925 50.41 4.35 -40.05
N THR A 926 51.13 5.41 -39.72
CA THR A 926 52.34 5.89 -40.43
C THR A 926 53.49 4.87 -40.41
N SER A 927 53.55 3.96 -39.42
CA SER A 927 54.73 3.12 -39.16
C SER A 927 54.82 1.78 -39.92
N ILE A 928 53.91 1.50 -40.87
CA ILE A 928 53.78 0.16 -41.51
C ILE A 928 54.12 0.18 -43.02
N VAL A 929 54.41 1.35 -43.61
CA VAL A 929 54.62 1.47 -45.07
C VAL A 929 56.08 1.81 -45.47
N ASP A 930 56.86 2.45 -44.60
CA ASP A 930 58.23 2.93 -44.91
C ASP A 930 59.35 1.86 -44.76
N VAL A 931 59.07 0.60 -45.11
CA VAL A 931 60.13 -0.41 -45.34
C VAL A 931 59.75 -1.35 -46.50
N SER A 932 60.06 -0.97 -47.74
CA SER A 932 60.36 -1.89 -48.87
C SER A 932 60.77 -1.16 -50.17
N SER A 933 61.89 -0.44 -50.15
CA SER A 933 62.64 -0.13 -51.38
C SER A 933 64.15 0.01 -51.15
N ASN A 934 64.88 -1.03 -51.58
CA ASN A 934 66.33 -1.12 -51.80
C ASN A 934 67.33 -1.15 -50.62
N SER A 935 68.39 -1.94 -50.86
CA SER A 935 69.77 -1.85 -50.35
C SER A 935 70.06 -2.08 -48.85
N GLU A 936 70.15 -3.38 -48.53
CA GLU A 936 71.38 -4.01 -47.99
C GLU A 936 71.82 -3.80 -46.51
N PRO A 937 72.64 -4.72 -45.94
CA PRO A 937 72.40 -5.19 -44.57
C PRO A 937 73.56 -4.99 -43.57
N ASN A 938 73.26 -5.24 -42.29
CA ASN A 938 74.18 -6.02 -41.45
C ASN A 938 73.51 -6.71 -40.24
N THR A 939 73.27 -8.02 -40.41
CA THR A 939 73.68 -9.15 -39.53
C THR A 939 73.36 -9.19 -38.01
N GLN A 940 73.11 -10.42 -37.54
CA GLN A 940 73.04 -10.91 -36.14
C GLN A 940 71.68 -10.64 -35.42
N GLN A 941 70.74 -11.60 -35.43
CA GLN A 941 70.71 -12.86 -34.64
C GLN A 941 70.39 -12.68 -33.14
N VAL A 942 69.11 -12.84 -32.78
CA VAL A 942 68.69 -13.81 -31.74
C VAL A 942 67.45 -14.55 -32.27
N THR A 943 67.27 -15.80 -31.85
CA THR A 943 66.27 -16.74 -32.37
C THR A 943 64.86 -16.56 -31.81
N ASN A 944 63.87 -16.83 -32.66
CA ASN A 944 62.61 -17.53 -32.40
C ASN A 944 62.03 -17.51 -30.95
N ASN A 945 60.81 -16.97 -30.84
CA ASN A 945 59.69 -17.90 -30.66
C ASN A 945 58.46 -17.40 -31.45
N ALA A 946 57.61 -18.32 -31.91
CA ALA A 946 56.59 -18.04 -32.91
C ALA A 946 55.15 -18.23 -32.40
N ASN A 947 54.20 -17.64 -33.12
CA ASN A 947 52.80 -18.04 -33.25
C ASN A 947 51.97 -18.25 -31.97
N SER A 948 51.34 -17.17 -31.48
CA SER A 948 49.94 -17.22 -31.01
C SER A 948 49.27 -15.85 -31.10
N ASN A 949 48.66 -15.53 -32.26
CA ASN A 949 47.65 -14.45 -32.38
C ASN A 949 46.83 -14.46 -33.68
N SER A 950 47.23 -15.23 -34.71
CA SER A 950 46.45 -15.35 -35.97
C SER A 950 45.11 -16.10 -35.83
N SER A 951 44.72 -16.53 -34.63
CA SER A 951 43.55 -17.41 -34.40
C SER A 951 42.26 -16.66 -34.04
N ALA A 952 42.32 -15.36 -33.71
CA ALA A 952 41.17 -14.63 -33.18
C ALA A 952 40.03 -14.45 -34.22
N TRP A 953 40.37 -14.15 -35.47
CA TRP A 953 39.39 -13.81 -36.51
C TRP A 953 38.69 -15.03 -37.13
N THR A 954 39.39 -16.16 -37.28
CA THR A 954 38.79 -17.42 -37.75
C THR A 954 37.81 -18.03 -36.75
N SER A 955 37.89 -17.68 -35.46
CA SER A 955 36.95 -18.21 -34.45
C SER A 955 35.58 -17.54 -34.47
N TYR A 956 35.47 -16.31 -34.97
CA TYR A 956 34.19 -15.58 -35.06
C TYR A 956 33.36 -15.92 -36.30
N LEU A 957 34.00 -16.41 -37.37
CA LEU A 957 33.34 -16.76 -38.64
C LEU A 957 32.81 -18.20 -38.70
N ASN A 958 33.09 -19.03 -37.68
CA ASN A 958 32.59 -20.40 -37.56
C ASN A 958 31.41 -20.54 -36.56
N MET A 959 30.80 -19.41 -36.16
CA MET A 959 29.70 -19.37 -35.18
C MET A 959 28.44 -18.65 -35.73
N TRP A 960 28.25 -18.71 -37.06
CA TRP A 960 27.11 -18.22 -37.84
C TRP A 960 26.82 -19.21 -38.97
#